data_AF-A0A821W8U9-F1
#
_entry.id   AF-A0A821W8U9-F1
#
_cell.length_a   1.000
_cell.length_b   1.000
_cell.length_c   1.000
_cell.angle_alpha   90.00
_cell.angle_beta   90.00
_cell.angle_gamma   90.00
#
_symmetry.space_group_name_H-M   'P 1'
#
loop_
_entity.id
_entity.type
_entity.pdbx_description
1 polymer ?
#
loop_
_entity_poly.entity_id
_entity_poly.type
_entity_poly.pdbx_seq_one_letter_code
_entity_poly.pdbx_strand_id
1 'polypeptide(L)'
;MLFWLQHKWSGLWLLIFAFGSLTLFLYGFFPLKYHSGKLAHMDDLPNFIDGVSIDGHEVYNSGENSVILMVIDGLRYDFAAEEYMPYTGQLIKNKSACIYVSVAEPPTVTMPRIKAMMTGSVSTFADVALNFGAPAVKGDSILRVASSRGRHSVLYGDDTWLRLFPGLWTESDGTTSFFVTDYTEVDNNVTRHLDSVLTPLEDKKPKFDFLVLHYLGLDHIGHLEGARSPKIKPKLIEMDSIVKKIHTAMQTWDRSGVLIICGDHGMRDAGGHGGASPAEVLVPLVVLKSTDFQCPHELGPGPVVAQVDIAPTISWLLNAPIPGDSTGKFLPSLLPSDIRQHLYLLHVNALHNVKQGVPTDTEYYKQFKRAETQFARYLSTGQQSAARIAKEFYDESLAAMSKQLSEATTDFDVFALGLAVVFLYLMLTALVCVTLYSLQPENQRKISVTDKHKTNLGTVVAFAVIFAIIASTLTLTCFISETRSQFCSFGPSWSAVFLASAVALTFAYFLVKIGLEKIRDLSTLRDLNAIDFLLILGTLFHAWSFFGTSFIEEEHMTWYFFWNTLMFFVLVRTIVVIVLYFGKRLSGATEVQEKPELEHRMSDVGVGIVPKWVLLIGLHRYLRTMNQTGDRWLFLPDTADWLNAPENSIYLQAHLIIGTLATFAICLRNIRHMNNHLKIHSVLTILSTLCIFLYRISAGSIRLPNEVPKWDAEQVVQVFWWLLAAQTIFEVITYVGAFPNGNRFVYNKPKAKTEDYFYDNAEEPWNLNDVKLNLARSLTHIMYNQMMLIIVLLMRPHNVIMVPSIYITCLLTAKCLDHKLLDSRPGRNTEGADTLSLTLAHIWIGAVFYFYQGNSNSLASVDLGSGYVGLSEYSPVRVAARMGLHAYAGPALSGAHLFCSLPYTDINRYRQAVWRVTNIMALQRVYQVVIYCVIAIIFRHHLFVWSVFSPKLLYDFVATIFSVQALLTIAEIVCLTHVVSWISRCITYRRVT
;
A
#
# COMPACT_ATOMS: atom_id res chain seq x y z
N MET A 1 5.95 -38.29 0.78
CA MET A 1 5.96 -37.26 -0.28
C MET A 1 4.60 -37.09 -0.99
N LEU A 2 3.90 -38.15 -1.40
CA LEU A 2 2.51 -38.07 -1.93
C LEU A 2 1.51 -37.34 -1.02
N PHE A 3 1.67 -37.49 0.30
CA PHE A 3 0.92 -36.75 1.32
C PHE A 3 0.93 -35.23 1.11
N TRP A 4 2.01 -34.67 0.55
CA TRP A 4 2.17 -33.22 0.35
C TRP A 4 1.43 -32.69 -0.87
N LEU A 5 1.39 -33.45 -1.98
CA LEU A 5 0.61 -33.05 -3.16
C LEU A 5 -0.90 -33.13 -2.90
N GLN A 6 -1.30 -34.07 -2.03
CA GLN A 6 -2.66 -34.23 -1.52
C GLN A 6 -2.94 -33.38 -0.27
N HIS A 7 -1.92 -32.69 0.26
CA HIS A 7 -2.10 -31.86 1.43
C HIS A 7 -2.99 -30.68 1.04
N LYS A 8 -4.09 -30.52 1.75
CA LYS A 8 -5.18 -29.59 1.40
C LYS A 8 -4.78 -28.11 1.45
N TRP A 9 -3.57 -27.84 1.94
CA TRP A 9 -2.98 -26.50 2.09
C TRP A 9 -1.69 -26.31 1.29
N SER A 10 -1.38 -27.21 0.34
CA SER A 10 -0.17 -27.10 -0.49
C SER A 10 -0.09 -25.77 -1.24
N GLY A 11 -1.20 -25.28 -1.81
CA GLY A 11 -1.26 -23.96 -2.45
C GLY A 11 -0.97 -22.81 -1.50
N LEU A 12 -1.47 -22.86 -0.25
CA LEU A 12 -1.20 -21.85 0.77
C LEU A 12 0.29 -21.83 1.17
N TRP A 13 0.90 -22.98 1.40
CA TRP A 13 2.33 -23.05 1.72
C TRP A 13 3.21 -22.54 0.57
N LEU A 14 2.87 -22.88 -0.68
CA LEU A 14 3.57 -22.35 -1.85
C LEU A 14 3.41 -20.84 -1.99
N LEU A 15 2.24 -20.28 -1.66
CA LEU A 15 2.03 -18.83 -1.61
C LEU A 15 2.89 -18.17 -0.53
N ILE A 16 3.01 -18.77 0.66
CA ILE A 16 3.88 -18.28 1.74
C ILE A 16 5.35 -18.30 1.30
N PHE A 17 5.81 -19.36 0.63
CA PHE A 17 7.17 -19.40 0.09
C PHE A 17 7.38 -18.37 -1.03
N ALA A 18 6.40 -18.18 -1.91
CA ALA A 18 6.45 -17.13 -2.92
C ALA A 18 6.49 -15.72 -2.30
N PHE A 19 5.79 -15.49 -1.19
CA PHE A 19 5.88 -14.25 -0.42
C PHE A 19 7.29 -14.02 0.15
N GLY A 20 7.95 -15.07 0.67
CA GLY A 20 9.36 -14.99 1.07
C GLY A 20 10.29 -14.60 -0.09
N SER A 21 10.10 -15.21 -1.27
CA SER A 21 10.86 -14.86 -2.48
C SER A 21 10.57 -13.43 -2.96
N LEU A 22 9.32 -12.97 -2.88
CA LEU A 22 8.96 -11.58 -3.19
C LEU A 22 9.61 -10.60 -2.20
N THR A 23 9.73 -10.97 -0.92
CA THR A 23 10.44 -10.16 0.07
C THR A 23 11.93 -10.03 -0.28
N LEU A 24 12.57 -11.12 -0.73
CA LEU A 24 13.94 -11.08 -1.25
C LEU A 24 14.05 -10.23 -2.51
N PHE A 25 13.05 -10.28 -3.40
CA PHE A 25 12.98 -9.41 -4.57
C PHE A 25 12.92 -7.93 -4.15
N LEU A 26 12.03 -7.57 -3.22
CA LEU A 26 11.93 -6.20 -2.72
C LEU A 26 13.23 -5.73 -2.07
N TYR A 27 13.90 -6.59 -1.30
CA TYR A 27 15.20 -6.28 -0.72
C TYR A 27 16.24 -5.94 -1.79
N GLY A 28 16.26 -6.69 -2.90
CA GLY A 28 17.16 -6.39 -4.01
C GLY A 28 16.71 -5.24 -4.91
N PHE A 29 15.41 -4.96 -4.96
CA PHE A 29 14.82 -3.92 -5.80
C PHE A 29 14.87 -2.54 -5.14
N PHE A 30 14.70 -2.48 -3.82
CA PHE A 30 14.71 -1.25 -3.05
C PHE A 30 16.03 -1.12 -2.28
N PRO A 31 16.96 -0.29 -2.75
CA PRO A 31 18.26 -0.14 -2.09
C PRO A 31 18.09 0.41 -0.68
N LEU A 32 18.66 -0.33 0.28
CA LEU A 32 18.70 0.06 1.68
C LEU A 32 19.99 0.82 1.96
N LYS A 33 19.87 2.12 2.20
CA LYS A 33 21.00 2.95 2.62
C LYS A 33 21.33 2.66 4.09
N TYR A 34 22.38 1.88 4.31
CA TYR A 34 23.02 1.81 5.62
C TYR A 34 23.81 3.11 5.81
N HIS A 35 23.36 3.95 6.73
CA HIS A 35 24.07 5.17 7.09
C HIS A 35 25.44 4.78 7.63
N SER A 36 26.48 5.51 7.24
CA SER A 36 27.86 5.19 7.64
C SER A 36 28.04 5.23 9.16
N GLY A 37 27.14 5.93 9.87
CA GLY A 37 27.18 6.14 11.31
C GLY A 37 28.35 7.04 11.74
N LYS A 38 29.12 7.56 10.78
CA LYS A 38 30.20 8.50 11.03
C LYS A 38 29.62 9.88 11.25
N LEU A 39 30.11 10.53 12.29
CA LEU A 39 29.74 11.90 12.63
C LEU A 39 30.79 12.84 12.02
N ALA A 40 30.35 13.91 11.37
CA ALA A 40 31.20 14.95 10.83
C ALA A 40 31.66 15.90 11.95
N HIS A 41 32.93 16.31 11.89
CA HIS A 41 33.54 17.21 12.86
C HIS A 41 34.12 18.45 12.18
N MET A 42 34.18 19.58 12.89
CA MET A 42 34.81 20.80 12.37
C MET A 42 36.30 20.62 12.09
N ASP A 43 36.96 19.71 12.82
CA ASP A 43 38.38 19.39 12.62
C ASP A 43 38.65 18.64 11.30
N ASP A 44 37.60 18.19 10.60
CA ASP A 44 37.70 17.57 9.28
C ASP A 44 37.89 18.58 8.14
N LEU A 45 37.79 19.89 8.44
CA LEU A 45 37.94 20.98 7.48
C LEU A 45 39.39 21.06 6.95
N PRO A 46 39.58 21.26 5.63
CA PRO A 46 40.91 21.34 5.04
C PRO A 46 41.62 22.64 5.43
N ASN A 47 42.83 22.50 6.00
CA ASN A 47 43.72 23.62 6.31
C ASN A 47 44.80 23.87 5.21
N PHE A 48 44.73 23.09 4.13
CA PHE A 48 45.61 23.20 2.98
C PHE A 48 44.82 22.95 1.70
N ILE A 49 45.09 23.75 0.66
CA ILE A 49 44.56 23.57 -0.70
C ILE A 49 45.76 23.42 -1.62
N ASP A 50 45.97 22.23 -2.21
CA ASP A 50 47.13 21.91 -3.06
C ASP A 50 48.48 22.38 -2.46
N GLY A 51 48.67 22.15 -1.16
CA GLY A 51 49.88 22.55 -0.42
C GLY A 51 49.93 24.01 0.04
N VAL A 52 48.97 24.86 -0.31
CA VAL A 52 48.86 26.25 0.18
C VAL A 52 48.05 26.28 1.48
N SER A 53 48.63 26.85 2.55
CA SER A 53 47.97 26.94 3.86
C SER A 53 46.79 27.91 3.84
N ILE A 54 45.70 27.51 4.50
CA ILE A 54 44.51 28.33 4.73
C ILE A 54 43.96 27.95 6.12
N ASP A 55 43.53 28.93 6.92
CA ASP A 55 42.83 28.62 8.17
C ASP A 55 41.39 28.21 7.83
N GLY A 56 41.10 26.91 7.93
CA GLY A 56 39.79 26.38 7.60
C GLY A 56 38.70 26.86 8.53
N HIS A 57 38.98 27.04 9.82
CA HIS A 57 37.99 27.51 10.79
C HIS A 57 37.66 28.99 10.60
N GLU A 58 38.66 29.81 10.32
CA GLU A 58 38.47 31.23 10.01
C GLU A 58 37.62 31.40 8.75
N VAL A 59 38.00 30.72 7.66
CA VAL A 59 37.37 30.91 6.36
C VAL A 59 36.00 30.23 6.30
N TYR A 60 35.77 29.11 6.98
CA TYR A 60 34.44 28.47 7.00
C TYR A 60 33.40 29.28 7.80
N ASN A 61 33.83 30.19 8.67
CA ASN A 61 32.93 30.89 9.59
C ASN A 61 31.88 31.75 8.86
N SER A 62 30.59 31.42 9.06
CA SER A 62 29.45 32.14 8.47
C SER A 62 29.01 33.37 9.27
N GLY A 63 29.65 33.65 10.40
CA GLY A 63 29.25 34.71 11.34
C GLY A 63 28.17 34.26 12.33
N GLU A 64 27.57 35.21 13.05
CA GLU A 64 26.44 34.94 13.95
C GLU A 64 25.12 35.01 13.17
N ASN A 65 24.59 33.84 12.80
CA ASN A 65 23.29 33.71 12.13
C ASN A 65 22.26 33.06 13.05
N SER A 66 20.99 33.45 12.86
CA SER A 66 19.83 32.70 13.34
C SER A 66 19.00 32.26 12.14
N VAL A 67 18.78 30.95 12.03
CA VAL A 67 18.17 30.32 10.85
C VAL A 67 16.78 29.81 11.19
N ILE A 68 15.80 30.11 10.33
CA ILE A 68 14.42 29.64 10.44
C ILE A 68 14.10 28.83 9.20
N LEU A 69 13.70 27.58 9.39
CA LEU A 69 13.15 26.71 8.35
C LEU A 69 11.63 26.60 8.55
N MET A 70 10.87 27.30 7.71
CA MET A 70 9.42 27.22 7.67
C MET A 70 8.99 26.25 6.58
N VAL A 71 8.54 25.07 6.99
CA VAL A 71 7.98 24.05 6.09
C VAL A 71 6.46 24.22 6.08
N ILE A 72 5.88 24.40 4.90
CA ILE A 72 4.44 24.44 4.68
C ILE A 72 4.09 23.16 3.93
N ASP A 73 3.47 22.20 4.62
CA ASP A 73 3.17 20.87 4.07
C ASP A 73 2.25 20.98 2.85
N GLY A 74 2.59 20.29 1.76
CA GLY A 74 1.84 20.30 0.50
C GLY A 74 1.97 21.59 -0.33
N LEU A 75 2.90 22.50 -0.01
CA LEU A 75 3.07 23.76 -0.75
C LEU A 75 3.63 23.56 -2.17
N ARG A 76 2.74 23.68 -3.17
CA ARG A 76 3.11 23.66 -4.59
C ARG A 76 3.89 24.90 -5.01
N TYR A 77 4.76 24.73 -6.01
CA TYR A 77 5.55 25.84 -6.57
C TYR A 77 4.69 27.02 -7.05
N ASP A 78 3.57 26.75 -7.71
CA ASP A 78 2.67 27.78 -8.26
C ASP A 78 1.87 28.55 -7.18
N PHE A 79 1.88 28.10 -5.93
CA PHE A 79 1.24 28.80 -4.81
C PHE A 79 2.08 29.95 -4.25
N ALA A 80 3.40 29.98 -4.49
CA ALA A 80 4.29 31.06 -4.06
C ALA A 80 4.23 32.29 -5.01
N ALA A 81 3.03 32.62 -5.49
CA ALA A 81 2.76 33.74 -6.40
C ALA A 81 2.01 34.88 -5.70
N GLU A 82 2.11 36.10 -6.22
CA GLU A 82 1.48 37.32 -5.65
C GLU A 82 -0.06 37.17 -5.49
N GLU A 83 -0.72 36.32 -6.28
CA GLU A 83 -2.15 36.04 -6.17
C GLU A 83 -2.56 35.31 -4.87
N TYR A 84 -1.71 34.39 -4.41
CA TYR A 84 -1.98 33.49 -3.28
C TYR A 84 -1.23 33.90 -2.02
N MET A 85 0.03 34.34 -2.19
CA MET A 85 0.93 34.82 -1.13
C MET A 85 1.41 36.24 -1.48
N PRO A 86 0.57 37.27 -1.30
CA PRO A 86 0.84 38.62 -1.80
C PRO A 86 2.12 39.26 -1.21
N TYR A 87 2.40 39.11 0.08
CA TYR A 87 3.60 39.64 0.71
C TYR A 87 4.87 38.95 0.18
N THR A 88 4.88 37.62 0.19
CA THR A 88 6.01 36.81 -0.29
C THR A 88 6.26 37.04 -1.78
N GLY A 89 5.19 37.05 -2.59
CA GLY A 89 5.27 37.31 -4.04
C GLY A 89 5.83 38.70 -4.36
N GLN A 90 5.50 39.73 -3.58
CA GLN A 90 6.07 41.07 -3.74
C GLN A 90 7.56 41.13 -3.39
N LEU A 91 8.00 40.43 -2.34
CA LEU A 91 9.43 40.36 -1.99
C LEU A 91 10.25 39.69 -3.09
N ILE A 92 9.72 38.62 -3.69
CA ILE A 92 10.35 37.94 -4.84
C ILE A 92 10.45 38.89 -6.03
N LYS A 93 9.36 39.58 -6.36
CA LYS A 93 9.29 40.54 -7.49
C LYS A 93 10.24 41.71 -7.33
N ASN A 94 10.47 42.18 -6.10
CA ASN A 94 11.39 43.26 -5.78
C ASN A 94 12.83 42.79 -5.56
N LYS A 95 13.12 41.49 -5.73
CA LYS A 95 14.42 40.85 -5.44
C LYS A 95 14.86 40.92 -3.97
N SER A 96 13.97 41.27 -3.05
CA SER A 96 14.20 41.21 -1.59
C SER A 96 14.04 39.78 -1.04
N ALA A 97 13.60 38.85 -1.87
CA ALA A 97 13.64 37.40 -1.62
C ALA A 97 14.11 36.68 -2.88
N CYS A 98 14.73 35.51 -2.72
CA CYS A 98 15.01 34.60 -3.82
C CYS A 98 14.03 33.44 -3.81
N ILE A 99 13.52 33.05 -4.97
CA ILE A 99 12.79 31.80 -5.14
C ILE A 99 13.63 30.82 -5.97
N TYR A 100 13.55 29.54 -5.61
CA TYR A 100 14.07 28.42 -6.36
C TYR A 100 12.95 27.45 -6.70
N VAL A 101 13.10 26.74 -7.82
CA VAL A 101 12.31 25.53 -8.09
C VAL A 101 12.99 24.37 -7.36
N SER A 102 12.45 23.98 -6.20
CA SER A 102 12.97 22.83 -5.46
C SER A 102 12.28 21.55 -5.92
N VAL A 103 13.07 20.51 -6.16
CA VAL A 103 12.58 19.21 -6.65
C VAL A 103 12.47 18.23 -5.48
N ALA A 104 11.24 17.90 -5.10
CA ALA A 104 10.92 16.86 -4.13
C ALA A 104 10.87 15.49 -4.83
N GLU A 105 11.99 14.77 -4.83
CA GLU A 105 12.07 13.47 -5.51
C GLU A 105 11.04 12.45 -5.00
N PRO A 106 10.40 11.65 -5.87
CA PRO A 106 9.48 10.59 -5.45
C PRO A 106 10.15 9.55 -4.54
N PRO A 107 9.46 9.04 -3.49
CA PRO A 107 8.08 9.32 -3.13
C PRO A 107 7.94 10.68 -2.41
N THR A 108 6.99 11.49 -2.89
CA THR A 108 6.64 12.81 -2.36
C THR A 108 5.78 12.66 -1.10
N VAL A 109 6.34 12.07 -0.05
CA VAL A 109 5.68 11.83 1.25
C VAL A 109 6.47 12.54 2.35
N THR A 110 5.78 13.18 3.29
CA THR A 110 6.33 14.05 4.34
C THR A 110 7.57 13.50 5.04
N MET A 111 7.49 12.30 5.63
CA MET A 111 8.61 11.75 6.42
C MET A 111 9.91 11.55 5.62
N PRO A 112 9.91 10.89 4.44
CA PRO A 112 11.08 10.85 3.56
C PRO A 112 11.63 12.23 3.20
N ARG A 113 10.77 13.24 3.02
CA ARG A 113 11.20 14.58 2.61
C ARG A 113 11.83 15.37 3.75
N ILE A 114 11.28 15.28 4.96
CA ILE A 114 11.91 15.78 6.20
C ILE A 114 13.30 15.17 6.36
N LYS A 115 13.42 13.84 6.22
CA LYS A 115 14.72 13.16 6.30
C LYS A 115 15.70 13.72 5.27
N ALA A 116 15.31 13.86 4.01
CA ALA A 116 16.17 14.36 2.95
C ALA A 116 16.67 15.80 3.21
N MET A 117 15.80 16.71 3.66
CA MET A 117 16.18 18.08 4.00
C MET A 117 17.16 18.14 5.17
N MET A 118 17.00 17.26 6.16
CA MET A 118 17.78 17.29 7.40
C MET A 118 19.10 16.51 7.36
N THR A 119 19.21 15.49 6.51
CA THR A 119 20.45 14.70 6.36
C THR A 119 21.24 15.07 5.12
N GLY A 120 20.61 15.74 4.14
CA GLY A 120 21.22 16.02 2.84
C GLY A 120 21.36 14.79 1.95
N SER A 121 20.65 13.71 2.27
CA SER A 121 20.70 12.47 1.49
C SER A 121 19.36 12.16 0.83
N VAL A 122 19.38 11.67 -0.40
CA VAL A 122 18.16 11.22 -1.09
C VAL A 122 17.48 10.09 -0.31
N SER A 123 16.18 10.24 -0.06
CA SER A 123 15.34 9.22 0.56
C SER A 123 14.81 8.26 -0.50
N THR A 124 14.84 6.96 -0.21
CA THR A 124 14.42 5.92 -1.17
C THR A 124 13.00 5.43 -0.90
N PHE A 125 12.38 4.72 -1.84
CA PHE A 125 11.09 4.03 -1.60
C PHE A 125 11.16 3.03 -0.43
N ALA A 126 12.35 2.47 -0.16
CA ALA A 126 12.57 1.63 1.00
C ALA A 126 12.32 2.38 2.31
N ASP A 127 12.63 3.68 2.35
CA ASP A 127 12.36 4.51 3.51
C ASP A 127 10.85 4.61 3.79
N VAL A 128 9.98 4.64 2.78
CA VAL A 128 8.52 4.61 3.01
C VAL A 128 8.06 3.25 3.53
N ALA A 129 8.54 2.17 2.92
CA ALA A 129 8.07 0.81 3.24
C ALA A 129 8.55 0.30 4.61
N LEU A 130 9.80 0.57 4.97
CA LEU A 130 10.41 0.04 6.20
C LEU A 130 10.24 0.96 7.41
N ASN A 131 10.00 2.25 7.18
CA ASN A 131 9.84 3.23 8.25
C ASN A 131 8.38 3.62 8.45
N PHE A 132 7.41 2.78 8.10
CA PHE A 132 6.01 3.00 8.46
C PHE A 132 5.91 3.14 9.99
N GLY A 133 5.88 4.38 10.50
CA GLY A 133 6.04 4.72 11.93
C GLY A 133 7.21 5.66 12.31
N ALA A 134 8.02 6.12 11.35
CA ALA A 134 9.10 7.12 11.52
C ALA A 134 10.12 6.78 12.64
N PRO A 135 10.87 5.66 12.56
CA PRO A 135 11.91 5.34 13.51
C PRO A 135 13.07 6.36 13.44
N ALA A 136 13.77 6.54 14.55
CA ALA A 136 14.82 7.54 14.71
C ALA A 136 15.95 7.43 13.67
N VAL A 137 16.34 8.57 13.12
CA VAL A 137 17.49 8.71 12.21
C VAL A 137 18.78 8.49 13.00
N LYS A 138 19.54 7.46 12.61
CA LYS A 138 20.80 7.09 13.29
C LYS A 138 22.03 7.81 12.74
N GLY A 139 22.01 8.25 11.49
CA GLY A 139 23.11 8.97 10.84
C GLY A 139 23.23 10.43 11.26
N ASP A 140 24.13 11.15 10.60
CA ASP A 140 24.26 12.60 10.74
C ASP A 140 23.05 13.35 10.19
N SER A 141 22.79 14.50 10.79
CA SER A 141 21.76 15.46 10.38
C SER A 141 22.18 16.85 10.83
N ILE A 142 21.53 17.89 10.29
CA ILE A 142 21.70 19.29 10.73
C ILE A 142 21.64 19.39 12.26
N LEU A 143 20.67 18.72 12.90
CA LEU A 143 20.49 18.78 14.36
C LEU A 143 21.65 18.17 15.13
N ARG A 144 22.21 17.06 14.63
CA ARG A 144 23.33 16.39 15.31
C ARG A 144 24.62 17.19 15.20
N VAL A 145 24.90 17.75 14.02
CA VAL A 145 26.09 18.61 13.82
C VAL A 145 25.92 19.99 14.47
N ALA A 146 24.69 20.50 14.60
CA ALA A 146 24.40 21.72 15.34
C ALA A 146 24.55 21.50 16.86
N SER A 147 24.03 20.38 17.38
CA SER A 147 24.16 20.00 18.79
C SER A 147 25.61 19.81 19.22
N SER A 148 26.47 19.25 18.36
CA SER A 148 27.92 19.13 18.65
C SER A 148 28.64 20.48 18.75
N ARG A 149 28.01 21.56 18.27
CA ARG A 149 28.46 22.95 18.38
C ARG A 149 27.72 23.74 19.47
N GLY A 150 26.90 23.08 20.27
CA GLY A 150 26.10 23.71 21.33
C GLY A 150 25.04 24.67 20.82
N ARG A 151 24.54 24.48 19.59
CA ARG A 151 23.52 25.34 18.98
C ARG A 151 22.13 25.05 19.53
N HIS A 152 21.41 26.11 19.87
CA HIS A 152 20.05 26.02 20.42
C HIS A 152 19.04 25.79 19.28
N SER A 153 18.49 24.57 19.20
CA SER A 153 17.57 24.15 18.14
C SER A 153 16.16 23.98 18.68
N VAL A 154 15.18 24.62 18.05
CA VAL A 154 13.77 24.67 18.49
C VAL A 154 12.85 24.14 17.38
N LEU A 155 11.81 23.39 17.76
CA LEU A 155 10.79 22.86 16.84
C LEU A 155 9.38 23.18 17.33
N TYR A 156 8.55 23.75 16.45
CA TYR A 156 7.09 23.75 16.60
C TYR A 156 6.44 23.24 15.32
N GLY A 157 5.67 22.16 15.38
CA GLY A 157 5.07 21.55 14.18
C GLY A 157 4.84 20.05 14.31
N ASP A 158 4.74 19.35 13.18
CA ASP A 158 4.43 17.91 13.14
C ASP A 158 5.32 17.05 14.08
N ASP A 159 4.70 16.13 14.84
CA ASP A 159 5.38 15.25 15.78
C ASP A 159 6.34 14.21 15.13
N THR A 160 6.25 14.01 13.81
CA THR A 160 7.18 13.21 12.99
C THR A 160 8.63 13.66 13.17
N TRP A 161 8.87 14.96 13.32
CA TRP A 161 10.19 15.50 13.61
C TRP A 161 10.76 15.01 14.94
N LEU A 162 9.92 14.85 15.96
CA LEU A 162 10.30 14.33 17.28
C LEU A 162 10.62 12.84 17.23
N ARG A 163 9.87 12.09 16.40
CA ARG A 163 10.09 10.65 16.20
C ARG A 163 11.38 10.37 15.41
N LEU A 164 11.65 11.17 14.38
CA LEU A 164 12.87 11.08 13.56
C LEU A 164 14.13 11.53 14.31
N PHE A 165 14.04 12.57 15.15
CA PHE A 165 15.19 13.19 15.82
C PHE A 165 15.02 13.26 17.35
N PRO A 166 14.83 12.13 18.04
CA PRO A 166 14.57 12.13 19.48
C PRO A 166 15.80 12.63 20.26
N GLY A 167 15.56 13.54 21.22
CA GLY A 167 16.59 14.05 22.12
C GLY A 167 17.59 15.05 21.52
N LEU A 168 17.37 15.50 20.27
CA LEU A 168 18.24 16.49 19.61
C LEU A 168 17.69 17.93 19.67
N TRP A 169 16.42 18.10 20.01
CA TRP A 169 15.77 19.40 20.18
C TRP A 169 16.05 19.97 21.57
N THR A 170 16.38 21.25 21.66
CA THR A 170 16.54 21.93 22.95
C THR A 170 15.19 22.31 23.54
N GLU A 171 14.28 22.78 22.69
CA GLU A 171 12.89 23.03 23.01
C GLU A 171 12.03 22.50 21.86
N SER A 172 10.90 21.87 22.18
CA SER A 172 9.97 21.47 21.13
C SER A 172 8.52 21.36 21.61
N ASP A 173 7.60 21.57 20.69
CA ASP A 173 6.17 21.30 20.88
C ASP A 173 5.61 20.65 19.61
N GLY A 174 5.23 19.38 19.74
CA GLY A 174 4.77 18.55 18.63
C GLY A 174 3.26 18.65 18.45
N THR A 175 2.82 18.84 17.21
CA THR A 175 1.43 18.80 16.80
C THR A 175 1.17 17.48 16.11
N THR A 176 0.12 16.77 16.53
CA THR A 176 -0.21 15.48 15.93
C THR A 176 -0.93 15.67 14.60
N SER A 177 -0.37 15.18 13.49
CA SER A 177 -1.02 15.11 12.16
C SER A 177 -2.09 14.01 12.05
N PHE A 178 -2.48 13.41 13.18
CA PHE A 178 -3.37 12.25 13.26
C PHE A 178 -4.80 12.54 12.81
N PHE A 179 -5.26 13.79 12.93
CA PHE A 179 -6.60 14.20 12.54
C PHE A 179 -6.57 15.07 11.27
N VAL A 180 -6.53 14.44 10.09
CA VAL A 180 -6.50 15.14 8.78
C VAL A 180 -7.69 16.10 8.59
N THR A 181 -8.81 15.87 9.29
CA THR A 181 -9.98 16.76 9.28
C THR A 181 -9.75 18.11 9.97
N ASP A 182 -8.71 18.22 10.81
CA ASP A 182 -8.30 19.46 11.45
C ASP A 182 -7.20 20.15 10.64
N TYR A 183 -7.57 21.23 9.95
CA TYR A 183 -6.65 22.08 9.18
C TYR A 183 -6.46 23.48 9.81
N THR A 184 -6.93 23.68 11.05
CA THR A 184 -6.90 25.01 11.71
C THR A 184 -6.19 24.95 13.05
N GLU A 185 -6.57 24.02 13.92
CA GLU A 185 -5.96 23.88 15.24
C GLU A 185 -4.51 23.37 15.12
N VAL A 186 -4.22 22.50 14.15
CA VAL A 186 -2.83 22.12 13.81
C VAL A 186 -1.90 23.32 13.53
N ASP A 187 -2.38 24.34 12.80
CA ASP A 187 -1.57 25.52 12.45
C ASP A 187 -1.55 26.54 13.61
N ASN A 188 -2.65 26.68 14.35
CA ASN A 188 -2.71 27.49 15.57
C ASN A 188 -1.72 26.97 16.63
N ASN A 189 -1.54 25.65 16.69
CA ASN A 189 -0.63 25.01 17.63
C ASN A 189 0.84 25.37 17.40
N VAL A 190 1.21 25.68 16.17
CA VAL A 190 2.52 26.24 15.82
C VAL A 190 2.53 27.75 16.06
N THR A 191 1.50 28.45 15.58
CA THR A 191 1.43 29.92 15.58
C THR A 191 1.47 30.53 16.98
N ARG A 192 0.88 29.87 17.99
CA ARG A 192 0.81 30.35 19.38
C ARG A 192 2.18 30.62 20.02
N HIS A 193 3.24 29.98 19.53
CA HIS A 193 4.60 30.12 20.06
C HIS A 193 5.38 31.28 19.44
N LEU A 194 4.94 31.78 18.27
CA LEU A 194 5.71 32.75 17.48
C LEU A 194 5.99 34.05 18.22
N ASP A 195 5.03 34.57 18.99
CA ASP A 195 5.22 35.82 19.72
C ASP A 195 6.32 35.70 20.78
N SER A 196 6.40 34.57 21.47
CA SER A 196 7.40 34.33 22.51
C SER A 196 8.80 34.04 21.94
N VAL A 197 8.88 33.26 20.86
CA VAL A 197 10.16 32.78 20.30
C VAL A 197 10.84 33.83 19.42
N LEU A 198 10.08 34.67 18.71
CA LEU A 198 10.61 35.71 17.84
C LEU A 198 10.98 37.00 18.59
N THR A 199 10.42 37.20 19.78
CA THR A 199 10.78 38.35 20.63
C THR A 199 12.23 38.19 21.08
N PRO A 200 13.13 39.12 20.71
CA PRO A 200 14.52 39.01 21.09
C PRO A 200 14.72 39.27 22.59
N LEU A 201 15.84 38.76 23.11
CA LEU A 201 16.31 39.02 24.46
C LEU A 201 16.78 40.48 24.61
N GLU A 202 17.18 40.86 25.83
CA GLU A 202 17.69 42.21 26.12
C GLU A 202 18.89 42.60 25.26
N ASP A 203 19.68 41.62 24.82
CA ASP A 203 20.82 41.79 23.90
C ASP A 203 20.42 41.80 22.40
N LYS A 204 19.12 41.94 22.12
CA LYS A 204 18.52 41.91 20.77
C LYS A 204 18.79 40.62 19.98
N LYS A 205 19.14 39.52 20.65
CA LYS A 205 19.30 38.21 20.01
C LYS A 205 18.05 37.35 20.21
N PRO A 206 17.59 36.60 19.21
CA PRO A 206 16.51 35.63 19.40
C PRO A 206 16.97 34.48 20.31
N LYS A 207 16.02 33.78 20.94
CA LYS A 207 16.29 32.67 21.88
C LYS A 207 16.81 31.39 21.21
N PHE A 208 17.05 31.38 19.90
CA PHE A 208 17.42 30.21 19.14
C PHE A 208 18.51 30.53 18.10
N ASP A 209 19.30 29.51 17.78
CA ASP A 209 20.19 29.52 16.62
C ASP A 209 19.49 28.89 15.40
N PHE A 210 18.69 27.85 15.62
CA PHE A 210 17.91 27.16 14.57
C PHE A 210 16.47 26.93 15.02
N LEU A 211 15.50 27.41 14.23
CA LEU A 211 14.07 27.23 14.47
C LEU A 211 13.43 26.50 13.28
N VAL A 212 12.71 25.41 13.56
CA VAL A 212 11.87 24.72 12.58
C VAL A 212 10.40 24.97 12.90
N LEU A 213 9.67 25.43 11.90
CA LEU A 213 8.22 25.60 11.94
C LEU A 213 7.62 24.70 10.87
N HIS A 214 6.72 23.79 11.24
CA HIS A 214 6.07 22.90 10.27
C HIS A 214 4.55 23.01 10.34
N TYR A 215 3.94 23.60 9.31
CA TYR A 215 2.50 23.84 9.20
C TYR A 215 1.83 22.77 8.33
N LEU A 216 0.73 22.21 8.81
CA LEU A 216 0.07 21.02 8.25
C LEU A 216 -1.25 21.33 7.55
N GLY A 217 -1.88 22.46 7.88
CA GLY A 217 -3.25 22.73 7.47
C GLY A 217 -3.45 22.81 5.96
N LEU A 218 -2.43 23.22 5.20
CA LEU A 218 -2.51 23.26 3.73
C LEU A 218 -2.62 21.85 3.12
N ASP A 219 -1.74 20.93 3.49
CA ASP A 219 -1.79 19.53 3.04
C ASP A 219 -3.09 18.83 3.47
N HIS A 220 -3.54 19.07 4.72
CA HIS A 220 -4.81 18.55 5.20
C HIS A 220 -6.00 18.99 4.32
N ILE A 221 -6.06 20.26 3.91
CA ILE A 221 -7.06 20.74 2.94
C ILE A 221 -6.86 20.04 1.58
N GLY A 222 -5.61 19.88 1.14
CA GLY A 222 -5.25 19.15 -0.08
C GLY A 222 -5.79 17.73 -0.11
N HIS A 223 -5.67 16.95 0.98
CA HIS A 223 -6.21 15.59 1.07
C HIS A 223 -7.73 15.52 1.10
N LEU A 224 -8.37 16.51 1.74
CA LEU A 224 -9.83 16.51 1.93
C LEU A 224 -10.58 17.01 0.69
N GLU A 225 -10.09 18.07 0.05
CA GLU A 225 -10.83 18.83 -0.97
C GLU A 225 -10.02 19.15 -2.23
N GLY A 226 -8.72 18.81 -2.26
CA GLY A 226 -7.84 19.04 -3.40
C GLY A 226 -7.29 20.47 -3.53
N ALA A 227 -6.29 20.63 -4.41
CA ALA A 227 -5.53 21.87 -4.59
C ALA A 227 -6.35 23.02 -5.22
N ARG A 228 -7.52 22.71 -5.79
CA ARG A 228 -8.44 23.71 -6.37
C ARG A 228 -9.55 24.13 -5.42
N SER A 229 -9.56 23.62 -4.19
CA SER A 229 -10.57 23.99 -3.19
C SER A 229 -10.57 25.50 -2.94
N PRO A 230 -11.75 26.13 -2.77
CA PRO A 230 -11.85 27.53 -2.37
C PRO A 230 -11.20 27.80 -1.00
N LYS A 231 -10.87 26.77 -0.21
CA LYS A 231 -10.16 26.90 1.08
C LYS A 231 -8.65 27.08 0.93
N ILE A 232 -8.05 26.76 -0.21
CA ILE A 232 -6.59 26.86 -0.44
C ILE A 232 -6.11 28.31 -0.36
N LYS A 233 -6.79 29.24 -1.05
CA LYS A 233 -6.38 30.64 -1.08
C LYS A 233 -6.41 31.32 0.30
N PRO A 234 -7.49 31.23 1.11
CA PRO A 234 -7.48 31.72 2.48
C PRO A 234 -6.35 31.13 3.33
N LYS A 235 -6.06 29.84 3.19
CA LYS A 235 -4.96 29.17 3.91
C LYS A 235 -3.58 29.68 3.49
N LEU A 236 -3.35 29.94 2.20
CA LEU A 236 -2.10 30.53 1.73
C LEU A 236 -1.92 31.98 2.20
N ILE A 237 -3.01 32.76 2.31
CA ILE A 237 -2.98 34.11 2.91
C ILE A 237 -2.62 34.04 4.39
N GLU A 238 -3.12 33.04 5.13
CA GLU A 238 -2.72 32.78 6.51
C GLU A 238 -1.20 32.52 6.59
N MET A 239 -0.66 31.61 5.77
CA MET A 239 0.77 31.32 5.74
C MET A 239 1.62 32.55 5.35
N ASP A 240 1.16 33.34 4.38
CA ASP A 240 1.82 34.58 3.97
C ASP A 240 1.85 35.63 5.10
N SER A 241 0.83 35.67 5.94
CA SER A 241 0.80 36.52 7.14
C SER A 241 1.84 36.10 8.19
N ILE A 242 2.09 34.80 8.32
CA ILE A 242 3.15 34.25 9.19
C ILE A 242 4.53 34.62 8.65
N VAL A 243 4.76 34.47 7.34
CA VAL A 243 6.01 34.91 6.69
C VAL A 243 6.27 36.39 6.97
N LYS A 244 5.25 37.24 6.85
CA LYS A 244 5.35 38.67 7.17
C LYS A 244 5.72 38.92 8.63
N LYS A 245 5.11 38.20 9.56
CA LYS A 245 5.40 38.31 10.99
C LYS A 245 6.85 37.97 11.30
N ILE A 246 7.34 36.85 10.78
CA ILE A 246 8.73 36.40 10.97
C ILE A 246 9.70 37.40 10.36
N HIS A 247 9.49 37.78 9.09
CA HIS A 247 10.38 38.70 8.41
C HIS A 247 10.45 40.06 9.12
N THR A 248 9.33 40.58 9.63
CA THR A 248 9.31 41.84 10.40
C THR A 248 10.10 41.72 11.71
N ALA A 249 9.98 40.60 12.42
CA ALA A 249 10.73 40.37 13.65
C ALA A 249 12.25 40.28 13.39
N MET A 250 12.66 39.60 12.32
CA MET A 250 14.06 39.47 11.91
C MET A 250 14.76 40.83 11.71
N GLN A 251 14.03 41.86 11.28
CA GLN A 251 14.57 43.22 11.09
C GLN A 251 14.96 43.91 12.41
N THR A 252 14.51 43.39 13.55
CA THR A 252 14.80 43.95 14.88
C THR A 252 15.99 43.31 15.57
N TRP A 253 16.55 42.24 15.00
CA TRP A 253 17.63 41.46 15.59
C TRP A 253 19.00 42.04 15.25
N ASP A 254 19.93 41.96 16.19
CA ASP A 254 21.34 42.32 15.93
C ASP A 254 22.08 41.21 15.18
N ARG A 255 21.56 39.97 15.20
CA ARG A 255 22.06 38.83 14.40
C ARG A 255 21.49 38.82 12.99
N SER A 256 22.26 38.28 12.05
CA SER A 256 21.78 38.02 10.69
C SER A 256 20.73 36.90 10.71
N GLY A 257 19.47 37.27 10.50
CA GLY A 257 18.37 36.32 10.37
C GLY A 257 18.31 35.77 8.95
N VAL A 258 18.13 34.45 8.81
CA VAL A 258 17.87 33.79 7.51
C VAL A 258 16.58 32.99 7.62
N LEU A 259 15.60 33.27 6.76
CA LEU A 259 14.34 32.54 6.66
C LEU A 259 14.32 31.75 5.35
N ILE A 260 14.14 30.44 5.46
CA ILE A 260 13.95 29.51 4.35
C ILE A 260 12.50 29.01 4.44
N ILE A 261 11.70 29.25 3.40
CA ILE A 261 10.32 28.80 3.27
C ILE A 261 10.28 27.73 2.19
N CYS A 262 9.76 26.55 2.48
CA CYS A 262 9.63 25.50 1.48
C CYS A 262 8.41 24.61 1.69
N GLY A 263 8.02 23.91 0.61
CA GLY A 263 7.22 22.70 0.71
C GLY A 263 8.11 21.49 0.92
N ASP A 264 7.65 20.52 1.71
CA ASP A 264 8.22 19.18 1.77
C ASP A 264 7.82 18.35 0.54
N HIS A 265 6.61 18.54 0.04
CA HIS A 265 6.11 18.13 -1.28
C HIS A 265 5.01 19.08 -1.76
N GLY A 266 4.61 18.93 -3.02
CA GLY A 266 3.39 19.54 -3.55
C GLY A 266 2.18 18.60 -3.40
N MET A 267 1.14 18.84 -4.19
CA MET A 267 -0.07 18.03 -4.18
C MET A 267 -0.73 18.01 -5.56
N ARG A 268 -1.49 16.95 -5.85
CA ARG A 268 -2.25 16.83 -7.10
C ARG A 268 -3.41 17.84 -7.14
N ASP A 269 -3.87 18.18 -8.34
CA ASP A 269 -5.04 19.04 -8.53
C ASP A 269 -6.30 18.52 -7.80
N ALA A 270 -6.52 17.21 -7.83
CA ALA A 270 -7.63 16.53 -7.16
C ALA A 270 -7.36 16.23 -5.67
N GLY A 271 -6.16 16.54 -5.16
CA GLY A 271 -5.74 16.21 -3.80
C GLY A 271 -4.86 14.97 -3.68
N GLY A 272 -4.19 14.86 -2.53
CA GLY A 272 -3.20 13.81 -2.25
C GLY A 272 -1.83 14.04 -2.90
N HIS A 273 -0.87 13.22 -2.49
CA HIS A 273 0.54 13.29 -2.90
C HIS A 273 1.21 11.91 -2.75
N GLY A 274 2.51 11.79 -3.05
CA GLY A 274 3.27 10.54 -3.03
C GLY A 274 3.65 10.02 -4.42
N GLY A 275 3.16 10.65 -5.48
CA GLY A 275 3.50 10.40 -6.87
C GLY A 275 4.67 11.25 -7.39
N ALA A 276 4.74 11.38 -8.71
CA ALA A 276 5.82 12.06 -9.43
C ALA A 276 5.32 13.13 -10.42
N SER A 277 4.05 13.55 -10.31
CA SER A 277 3.55 14.61 -11.18
C SER A 277 4.27 15.93 -10.89
N PRO A 278 4.38 16.85 -11.88
CA PRO A 278 5.02 18.15 -11.65
C PRO A 278 4.42 18.93 -10.47
N ALA A 279 3.10 18.83 -10.26
CA ALA A 279 2.43 19.48 -9.13
C ALA A 279 2.77 18.85 -7.77
N GLU A 280 3.17 17.58 -7.72
CA GLU A 280 3.62 16.90 -6.49
C GLU A 280 5.11 17.14 -6.21
N VAL A 281 5.93 17.24 -7.26
CA VAL A 281 7.40 17.25 -7.17
C VAL A 281 7.97 18.66 -7.11
N LEU A 282 7.35 19.64 -7.77
CA LEU A 282 7.86 21.01 -7.82
C LEU A 282 7.30 21.82 -6.65
N VAL A 283 8.18 22.17 -5.72
CA VAL A 283 7.87 22.99 -4.54
C VAL A 283 8.70 24.27 -4.54
N PRO A 284 8.21 25.37 -3.96
CA PRO A 284 9.00 26.58 -3.87
C PRO A 284 10.05 26.41 -2.75
N LEU A 285 11.22 26.99 -2.95
CA LEU A 285 12.17 27.24 -1.87
C LEU A 285 12.51 28.73 -1.90
N VAL A 286 11.96 29.48 -0.95
CA VAL A 286 12.10 30.94 -0.85
C VAL A 286 13.09 31.27 0.25
N VAL A 287 14.06 32.12 -0.04
CA VAL A 287 15.10 32.58 0.89
C VAL A 287 14.96 34.08 1.14
N LEU A 288 14.95 34.46 2.41
CA LEU A 288 14.97 35.85 2.88
C LEU A 288 16.09 36.04 3.93
N LYS A 289 16.62 37.26 4.03
CA LYS A 289 17.56 37.64 5.10
C LYS A 289 17.11 38.95 5.78
N SER A 290 17.56 39.17 7.01
CA SER A 290 17.27 40.40 7.76
C SER A 290 18.01 41.63 7.21
N THR A 291 19.22 41.46 6.68
CA THR A 291 20.05 42.55 6.12
C THR A 291 19.80 42.74 4.62
N ASP A 292 20.19 43.89 4.04
CA ASP A 292 20.01 44.29 2.62
C ASP A 292 20.27 43.14 1.61
N PHE A 293 19.26 42.29 1.40
CA PHE A 293 19.35 41.09 0.60
C PHE A 293 18.83 41.39 -0.79
N GLN A 294 19.73 41.26 -1.76
CA GLN A 294 19.39 41.39 -3.16
C GLN A 294 19.58 40.03 -3.82
N CYS A 295 18.50 39.47 -4.35
CA CYS A 295 18.57 38.19 -5.03
C CYS A 295 19.52 38.28 -6.25
N PRO A 296 20.57 37.44 -6.31
CA PRO A 296 21.60 37.57 -7.35
C PRO A 296 21.14 37.02 -8.72
N HIS A 297 19.98 36.38 -8.79
CA HIS A 297 19.47 35.76 -10.02
C HIS A 297 18.50 36.70 -10.74
N GLU A 298 18.21 36.41 -12.01
CA GLU A 298 17.18 37.14 -12.75
C GLU A 298 15.78 36.83 -12.21
N LEU A 299 14.85 37.79 -12.40
CA LEU A 299 13.44 37.56 -12.06
C LEU A 299 12.89 36.46 -12.95
N GLY A 300 12.10 35.56 -12.38
CA GLY A 300 11.57 34.40 -13.07
C GLY A 300 11.43 33.22 -12.10
N PRO A 301 11.44 31.98 -12.60
CA PRO A 301 11.23 30.83 -11.74
C PRO A 301 12.38 30.55 -10.75
N GLY A 302 13.54 31.19 -10.96
CA GLY A 302 14.78 30.86 -10.27
C GLY A 302 15.42 29.57 -10.80
N PRO A 303 16.67 29.27 -10.40
CA PRO A 303 17.31 28.03 -10.78
C PRO A 303 16.72 26.83 -10.03
N VAL A 304 16.93 25.64 -10.59
CA VAL A 304 16.47 24.38 -10.00
C VAL A 304 17.47 23.93 -8.92
N VAL A 305 16.96 23.58 -7.74
CA VAL A 305 17.74 23.06 -6.61
C VAL A 305 17.11 21.77 -6.09
N ALA A 306 17.88 20.96 -5.37
CA ALA A 306 17.38 19.75 -4.73
C ALA A 306 17.05 20.03 -3.26
N GLN A 307 16.08 19.33 -2.67
CA GLN A 307 15.77 19.49 -1.24
C GLN A 307 16.97 19.15 -0.33
N VAL A 308 17.83 18.24 -0.78
CA VAL A 308 19.06 17.86 -0.06
C VAL A 308 20.06 19.02 0.07
N ASP A 309 19.94 20.08 -0.73
CA ASP A 309 20.79 21.28 -0.69
C ASP A 309 20.55 22.12 0.58
N ILE A 310 19.43 21.91 1.29
CA ILE A 310 19.10 22.58 2.55
C ILE A 310 20.10 22.19 3.65
N ALA A 311 20.43 20.91 3.78
CA ALA A 311 21.26 20.38 4.84
C ALA A 311 22.67 21.00 4.92
N PRO A 312 23.50 20.97 3.86
CA PRO A 312 24.82 21.60 3.92
C PRO A 312 24.72 23.10 4.16
N THR A 313 23.72 23.77 3.57
CA THR A 313 23.51 25.21 3.69
C THR A 313 23.21 25.64 5.12
N ILE A 314 22.24 25.01 5.79
CA ILE A 314 21.89 25.34 7.18
C ILE A 314 23.05 24.98 8.11
N SER A 315 23.72 23.83 7.92
CA SER A 315 24.87 23.47 8.75
C SER A 315 25.97 24.54 8.73
N TRP A 316 26.32 25.05 7.54
CA TRP A 316 27.30 26.14 7.43
C TRP A 316 26.82 27.44 8.11
N LEU A 317 25.56 27.84 7.92
CA LEU A 317 24.98 29.02 8.59
C LEU A 317 25.03 28.90 10.12
N LEU A 318 24.94 27.68 10.66
CA LEU A 318 25.06 27.38 12.08
C LEU A 318 26.50 27.18 12.56
N ASN A 319 27.51 27.39 11.68
CA ASN A 319 28.92 27.11 11.94
C ASN A 319 29.16 25.67 12.43
N ALA A 320 28.53 24.73 11.72
CA ALA A 320 28.64 23.29 11.90
C ALA A 320 29.09 22.62 10.58
N PRO A 321 29.73 21.44 10.64
CA PRO A 321 30.20 20.74 9.45
C PRO A 321 29.03 20.19 8.60
N ILE A 322 29.29 19.90 7.34
CA ILE A 322 28.34 19.24 6.44
C ILE A 322 27.99 17.86 7.01
N PRO A 323 26.70 17.47 7.11
CA PRO A 323 26.31 16.15 7.61
C PRO A 323 27.00 15.02 6.81
N GLY A 324 27.50 13.99 7.51
CA GLY A 324 28.42 12.99 6.93
C GLY A 324 27.98 12.29 5.63
N ASP A 325 26.69 12.02 5.46
CA ASP A 325 26.14 11.30 4.30
C ASP A 325 25.42 12.25 3.29
N SER A 326 25.67 13.57 3.40
CA SER A 326 25.04 14.61 2.58
C SER A 326 25.61 14.64 1.16
N THR A 327 24.75 14.64 0.15
CA THR A 327 25.12 14.84 -1.26
C THR A 327 24.70 16.20 -1.81
N GLY A 328 24.11 17.04 -0.95
CA GLY A 328 23.59 18.36 -1.32
C GLY A 328 24.69 19.39 -1.64
N LYS A 329 24.26 20.55 -2.13
CA LYS A 329 25.11 21.70 -2.44
C LYS A 329 24.65 22.92 -1.66
N PHE A 330 25.56 23.87 -1.45
CA PHE A 330 25.21 25.16 -0.87
C PHE A 330 24.23 25.93 -1.78
N LEU A 331 23.19 26.54 -1.19
CA LEU A 331 22.24 27.35 -1.95
C LEU A 331 22.94 28.58 -2.54
N PRO A 332 22.83 28.82 -3.87
CA PRO A 332 23.62 29.84 -4.54
C PRO A 332 23.45 31.27 -4.02
N SER A 333 22.26 31.66 -3.55
CA SER A 333 21.99 33.01 -3.03
C SER A 333 22.55 33.26 -1.64
N LEU A 334 22.93 32.20 -0.93
CA LEU A 334 23.50 32.27 0.42
C LEU A 334 25.03 32.17 0.40
N LEU A 335 25.64 31.82 -0.74
CA LEU A 335 27.08 31.84 -0.89
C LEU A 335 27.62 33.27 -0.68
N PRO A 336 28.75 33.43 0.04
CA PRO A 336 29.30 34.73 0.35
C PRO A 336 29.85 35.43 -0.89
N SER A 337 29.87 36.76 -0.85
CA SER A 337 30.48 37.60 -1.88
C SER A 337 32.01 37.60 -1.81
N ASP A 338 32.58 37.28 -0.64
CA ASP A 338 34.03 37.11 -0.50
C ASP A 338 34.49 35.88 -1.30
N ILE A 339 35.38 36.12 -2.26
CA ILE A 339 35.81 35.09 -3.23
C ILE A 339 36.59 33.97 -2.53
N ARG A 340 37.41 34.30 -1.53
CA ARG A 340 38.21 33.31 -0.78
C ARG A 340 37.29 32.35 -0.03
N GLN A 341 36.31 32.88 0.70
CA GLN A 341 35.32 32.09 1.40
C GLN A 341 34.42 31.29 0.45
N HIS A 342 33.97 31.92 -0.63
CA HIS A 342 33.13 31.27 -1.65
C HIS A 342 33.81 30.03 -2.25
N LEU A 343 35.05 30.18 -2.71
CA LEU A 343 35.83 29.06 -3.27
C LEU A 343 36.15 28.00 -2.21
N TYR A 344 36.37 28.41 -0.96
CA TYR A 344 36.59 27.47 0.14
C TYR A 344 35.35 26.61 0.41
N LEU A 345 34.15 27.18 0.42
CA LEU A 345 32.90 26.42 0.59
C LEU A 345 32.67 25.44 -0.56
N LEU A 346 32.90 25.87 -1.81
CA LEU A 346 32.84 24.98 -2.96
C LEU A 346 33.85 23.82 -2.85
N HIS A 347 35.08 24.12 -2.42
CA HIS A 347 36.11 23.11 -2.19
C HIS A 347 35.70 22.12 -1.08
N VAL A 348 35.25 22.61 0.07
CA VAL A 348 34.81 21.76 1.20
C VAL A 348 33.68 20.83 0.77
N ASN A 349 32.69 21.36 0.04
CA ASN A 349 31.58 20.56 -0.46
C ASN A 349 32.05 19.51 -1.49
N ALA A 350 32.94 19.88 -2.40
CA ALA A 350 33.45 18.98 -3.42
C ALA A 350 34.33 17.89 -2.81
N LEU A 351 35.20 18.25 -1.86
CA LEU A 351 36.01 17.31 -1.10
C LEU A 351 35.14 16.36 -0.27
N HIS A 352 34.05 16.86 0.32
CA HIS A 352 33.07 16.04 1.03
C HIS A 352 32.47 14.97 0.12
N ASN A 353 32.02 15.34 -1.09
CA ASN A 353 31.52 14.38 -2.07
C ASN A 353 32.60 13.38 -2.50
N VAL A 354 33.84 13.83 -2.74
CA VAL A 354 34.97 12.95 -3.08
C VAL A 354 35.22 11.89 -1.99
N LYS A 355 35.17 12.29 -0.70
CA LYS A 355 35.35 11.39 0.45
C LYS A 355 34.26 10.32 0.56
N GLN A 356 33.13 10.47 -0.13
CA GLN A 356 32.04 9.49 -0.17
C GLN A 356 32.25 8.37 -1.21
N GLY A 357 33.41 8.31 -1.88
CA GLY A 357 33.78 7.19 -2.76
C GLY A 357 33.56 7.43 -4.25
N VAL A 358 33.66 8.68 -4.68
CA VAL A 358 33.62 9.07 -6.10
C VAL A 358 34.82 8.45 -6.86
N PRO A 359 34.61 7.80 -8.03
CA PRO A 359 35.71 7.17 -8.78
C PRO A 359 36.71 8.20 -9.34
N THR A 360 38.00 7.93 -9.18
CA THR A 360 39.10 8.88 -9.47
C THR A 360 39.44 9.03 -10.95
N ASP A 361 39.00 8.11 -11.80
CA ASP A 361 39.30 8.06 -13.25
C ASP A 361 38.37 8.94 -14.11
N THR A 362 37.34 9.50 -13.47
CA THR A 362 36.23 10.24 -14.09
C THR A 362 36.59 11.70 -14.41
N GLU A 363 35.86 12.31 -15.35
CA GLU A 363 36.14 13.71 -15.73
C GLU A 363 35.78 14.70 -14.62
N TYR A 364 34.70 14.47 -13.87
CA TYR A 364 34.32 15.35 -12.76
C TYR A 364 35.32 15.30 -11.60
N TYR A 365 35.96 14.15 -11.34
CA TYR A 365 37.06 14.09 -10.38
C TYR A 365 38.29 14.87 -10.88
N LYS A 366 38.60 14.78 -12.18
CA LYS A 366 39.67 15.57 -12.81
C LYS A 366 39.35 17.06 -12.77
N GLN A 367 38.11 17.47 -13.00
CA GLN A 367 37.64 18.85 -12.87
C GLN A 367 37.80 19.35 -11.43
N PHE A 368 37.42 18.55 -10.42
CA PHE A 368 37.67 18.88 -9.01
C PHE A 368 39.16 19.13 -8.75
N LYS A 369 40.05 18.26 -9.25
CA LYS A 369 41.51 18.45 -9.11
C LYS A 369 42.01 19.71 -9.84
N ARG A 370 41.49 20.00 -11.04
CA ARG A 370 41.81 21.26 -11.74
C ARG A 370 41.32 22.49 -10.95
N ALA A 371 40.14 22.41 -10.34
CA ALA A 371 39.59 23.46 -9.49
C ALA A 371 40.46 23.70 -8.24
N GLU A 372 40.91 22.62 -7.59
CA GLU A 372 41.82 22.64 -6.44
C GLU A 372 43.12 23.38 -6.77
N THR A 373 43.77 23.05 -7.89
CA THR A 373 44.99 23.73 -8.33
C THR A 373 44.75 25.20 -8.69
N GLN A 374 43.64 25.54 -9.36
CA GLN A 374 43.33 26.95 -9.66
C GLN A 374 42.99 27.75 -8.39
N PHE A 375 42.36 27.12 -7.41
CA PHE A 375 42.08 27.75 -6.13
C PHE A 375 43.37 28.02 -5.36
N ALA A 376 44.29 27.06 -5.29
CA ALA A 376 45.62 27.26 -4.71
C ALA A 376 46.42 28.35 -5.43
N ARG A 377 46.31 28.44 -6.77
CA ARG A 377 46.87 29.53 -7.55
C ARG A 377 46.25 30.88 -7.19
N TYR A 378 44.95 30.96 -6.98
CA TYR A 378 44.30 32.18 -6.50
C TYR A 378 44.80 32.57 -5.10
N LEU A 379 44.90 31.61 -4.16
CA LEU A 379 45.40 31.87 -2.81
C LEU A 379 46.85 32.38 -2.79
N SER A 380 47.69 31.90 -3.72
CA SER A 380 49.10 32.32 -3.80
C SER A 380 49.33 33.60 -4.62
N THR A 381 48.51 33.88 -5.63
CA THR A 381 48.76 34.97 -6.59
C THR A 381 47.73 36.11 -6.57
N GLY A 382 46.55 35.89 -5.98
CA GLY A 382 45.43 36.82 -6.03
C GLY A 382 44.78 36.98 -7.40
N GLN A 383 45.13 36.16 -8.41
CA GLN A 383 44.62 36.28 -9.78
C GLN A 383 43.12 35.96 -9.87
N GLN A 384 42.32 36.96 -10.23
CA GLN A 384 40.86 36.84 -10.40
C GLN A 384 40.45 35.86 -11.50
N SER A 385 41.27 35.71 -12.55
CA SER A 385 41.03 34.71 -13.59
C SER A 385 41.14 33.29 -13.05
N ALA A 386 42.08 33.02 -12.14
CA ALA A 386 42.21 31.72 -11.49
C ALA A 386 41.00 31.43 -10.59
N ALA A 387 40.52 32.42 -9.85
CA ALA A 387 39.30 32.30 -9.05
C ALA A 387 38.06 31.96 -9.91
N ARG A 388 37.88 32.64 -11.05
CA ARG A 388 36.76 32.36 -11.95
C ARG A 388 36.80 30.94 -12.52
N ILE A 389 37.97 30.50 -12.98
CA ILE A 389 38.17 29.14 -13.52
C ILE A 389 37.97 28.08 -12.42
N ALA A 390 38.47 28.34 -11.20
CA ALA A 390 38.26 27.44 -10.06
C ALA A 390 36.77 27.28 -9.75
N LYS A 391 36.02 28.39 -9.72
CA LYS A 391 34.57 28.37 -9.49
C LYS A 391 33.84 27.55 -10.56
N GLU A 392 34.10 27.80 -11.84
CA GLU A 392 33.48 27.06 -12.96
C GLU A 392 33.71 25.55 -12.84
N PHE A 393 34.96 25.11 -12.60
CA PHE A 393 35.26 23.69 -12.43
C PHE A 393 34.68 23.09 -11.14
N TYR A 394 34.59 23.84 -10.04
CA TYR A 394 33.90 23.36 -8.84
C TYR A 394 32.40 23.18 -9.10
N ASP A 395 31.74 24.15 -9.72
CA ASP A 395 30.30 24.08 -10.03
C ASP A 395 29.98 22.87 -10.94
N GLU A 396 30.78 22.65 -12.00
CA GLU A 396 30.64 21.48 -12.89
C GLU A 396 30.89 20.15 -12.17
N SER A 397 32.00 20.05 -11.42
CA SER A 397 32.36 18.82 -10.71
C SER A 397 31.36 18.48 -9.60
N LEU A 398 30.88 19.46 -8.84
CA LEU A 398 29.87 19.28 -7.80
C LEU A 398 28.55 18.80 -8.37
N ALA A 399 28.08 19.39 -9.48
CA ALA A 399 26.84 18.98 -10.12
C ALA A 399 26.92 17.50 -10.58
N ALA A 400 28.03 17.11 -11.18
CA ALA A 400 28.24 15.75 -11.66
C ALA A 400 28.43 14.72 -10.52
N MET A 401 29.24 15.05 -9.50
CA MET A 401 29.47 14.16 -8.35
C MET A 401 28.21 13.98 -7.50
N SER A 402 27.46 15.06 -7.22
CA SER A 402 26.19 14.99 -6.48
C SER A 402 25.18 14.10 -7.20
N LYS A 403 25.07 14.26 -8.54
CA LYS A 403 24.22 13.40 -9.38
C LYS A 403 24.65 11.94 -9.32
N GLN A 404 25.95 11.64 -9.45
CA GLN A 404 26.44 10.27 -9.38
C GLN A 404 26.21 9.64 -8.00
N LEU A 405 26.47 10.35 -6.91
CA LEU A 405 26.27 9.84 -5.55
C LEU A 405 24.78 9.56 -5.29
N SER A 406 23.90 10.43 -5.77
CA SER A 406 22.45 10.20 -5.76
C SER A 406 22.08 8.92 -6.54
N GLU A 407 22.55 8.78 -7.78
CA GLU A 407 22.29 7.59 -8.61
C GLU A 407 22.86 6.31 -8.00
N ALA A 408 24.07 6.33 -7.46
CA ALA A 408 24.71 5.18 -6.80
C ALA A 408 23.96 4.73 -5.53
N THR A 409 23.30 5.66 -4.82
CA THR A 409 22.43 5.29 -3.68
C THR A 409 21.15 4.58 -4.11
N THR A 410 20.87 4.52 -5.41
CA THR A 410 19.71 3.84 -6.01
C THR A 410 20.04 2.54 -6.75
N ASP A 411 21.27 2.02 -6.64
CA ASP A 411 21.69 0.80 -7.33
C ASP A 411 20.99 -0.48 -6.82
N PHE A 412 20.55 -1.32 -7.75
CA PHE A 412 19.83 -2.57 -7.48
C PHE A 412 20.78 -3.73 -7.13
N ASP A 413 20.42 -4.60 -6.17
CA ASP A 413 21.09 -5.89 -5.96
C ASP A 413 20.60 -6.91 -7.00
N VAL A 414 21.20 -6.84 -8.19
CA VAL A 414 20.85 -7.67 -9.35
C VAL A 414 20.95 -9.17 -9.04
N PHE A 415 21.85 -9.57 -8.14
CA PHE A 415 22.00 -10.96 -7.74
C PHE A 415 20.78 -11.44 -6.93
N ALA A 416 20.39 -10.69 -5.90
CA ALA A 416 19.20 -10.99 -5.10
C ALA A 416 17.93 -10.99 -5.97
N LEU A 417 17.82 -10.03 -6.91
CA LEU A 417 16.72 -9.95 -7.87
C LEU A 417 16.63 -11.21 -8.75
N GLY A 418 17.75 -11.62 -9.36
CA GLY A 418 17.81 -12.80 -10.22
C GLY A 418 17.43 -14.07 -9.45
N LEU A 419 17.98 -14.24 -8.25
CA LEU A 419 17.68 -15.39 -7.40
C LEU A 419 16.20 -15.45 -6.99
N ALA A 420 15.64 -14.31 -6.58
CA ALA A 420 14.23 -14.21 -6.19
C ALA A 420 13.29 -14.59 -7.34
N VAL A 421 13.58 -14.15 -8.57
CA VAL A 421 12.78 -14.52 -9.75
C VAL A 421 12.87 -16.01 -10.05
N VAL A 422 14.05 -16.62 -9.94
CA VAL A 422 14.20 -18.09 -10.08
C VAL A 422 13.34 -18.81 -9.04
N PHE A 423 13.35 -18.35 -7.79
CA PHE A 423 12.54 -18.97 -6.73
C PHE A 423 11.04 -18.81 -6.99
N LEU A 424 10.60 -17.61 -7.38
CA LEU A 424 9.22 -17.33 -7.76
C LEU A 424 8.76 -18.21 -8.93
N TYR A 425 9.60 -18.38 -9.96
CA TYR A 425 9.30 -19.25 -11.10
C TYR A 425 9.15 -20.73 -10.71
N LEU A 426 9.99 -21.21 -9.79
CA LEU A 426 9.87 -22.57 -9.25
C LEU A 426 8.59 -22.75 -8.43
N MET A 427 8.20 -21.78 -7.60
CA MET A 427 6.93 -21.80 -6.87
C MET A 427 5.74 -21.77 -7.83
N LEU A 428 5.79 -20.96 -8.89
CA LEU A 428 4.78 -20.90 -9.93
C LEU A 428 4.62 -22.27 -10.60
N THR A 429 5.73 -22.90 -10.98
CA THR A 429 5.71 -24.23 -11.62
C THR A 429 5.11 -25.28 -10.68
N ALA A 430 5.48 -25.28 -9.39
CA ALA A 430 4.89 -26.15 -8.38
C ALA A 430 3.38 -25.90 -8.21
N LEU A 431 2.94 -24.63 -8.19
CA LEU A 431 1.53 -24.25 -8.10
C LEU A 431 0.73 -24.68 -9.32
N VAL A 432 1.29 -24.57 -10.54
CA VAL A 432 0.67 -25.10 -11.76
C VAL A 432 0.45 -26.60 -11.62
N CYS A 433 1.49 -27.35 -11.23
CA CYS A 433 1.37 -28.80 -11.02
C CYS A 433 0.30 -29.16 -9.97
N VAL A 434 0.31 -28.51 -8.80
CA VAL A 434 -0.67 -28.76 -7.73
C VAL A 434 -2.09 -28.40 -8.16
N THR A 435 -2.26 -27.28 -8.88
CA THR A 435 -3.57 -26.84 -9.37
C THR A 435 -4.11 -27.81 -10.40
N LEU A 436 -3.31 -28.20 -11.40
CA LEU A 436 -3.70 -29.20 -12.40
C LEU A 436 -4.07 -30.55 -11.76
N TYR A 437 -3.29 -31.00 -10.77
CA TYR A 437 -3.61 -32.21 -10.00
C TYR A 437 -4.94 -32.07 -9.22
N SER A 438 -5.26 -30.88 -8.72
CA SER A 438 -6.52 -30.62 -8.01
C SER A 438 -7.76 -30.63 -8.92
N LEU A 439 -7.57 -30.35 -10.21
CA LEU A 439 -8.62 -30.41 -11.22
C LEU A 439 -8.89 -31.84 -11.70
N GLN A 440 -7.90 -32.74 -11.68
CA GLN A 440 -8.04 -34.13 -12.12
C GLN A 440 -9.22 -34.88 -11.42
N PRO A 441 -9.96 -35.75 -12.13
CA PRO A 441 -11.07 -36.53 -11.56
C PRO A 441 -10.69 -37.41 -10.36
N GLU A 442 -11.60 -37.53 -9.40
CA GLU A 442 -11.35 -38.17 -8.10
C GLU A 442 -10.99 -39.66 -8.20
N ASN A 443 -11.62 -40.40 -9.13
CA ASN A 443 -11.38 -41.83 -9.32
C ASN A 443 -9.92 -42.12 -9.72
N GLN A 444 -9.34 -41.29 -10.58
CA GLN A 444 -7.93 -41.40 -10.99
C GLN A 444 -6.96 -41.03 -9.87
N ARG A 445 -7.35 -40.12 -8.95
CA ARG A 445 -6.53 -39.79 -7.77
C ARG A 445 -6.48 -40.93 -6.75
N LYS A 446 -7.56 -41.71 -6.61
CA LYS A 446 -7.63 -42.89 -5.72
C LYS A 446 -6.80 -44.07 -6.24
N ILE A 447 -6.81 -44.34 -7.55
CA ILE A 447 -6.02 -45.41 -8.20
C ILE A 447 -4.51 -45.19 -8.01
N SER A 448 -4.05 -43.94 -7.92
CA SER A 448 -2.66 -43.59 -7.66
C SER A 448 -2.13 -44.01 -6.26
N VAL A 449 -3.02 -44.28 -5.30
CA VAL A 449 -2.67 -44.63 -3.91
C VAL A 449 -2.35 -46.11 -3.73
N THR A 450 -2.79 -46.98 -4.66
CA THR A 450 -2.52 -48.42 -4.61
C THR A 450 -1.14 -48.82 -5.15
N ASP A 451 -0.31 -47.87 -5.57
CA ASP A 451 1.08 -48.13 -5.95
C ASP A 451 1.98 -48.32 -4.71
N LYS A 452 2.40 -49.58 -4.50
CA LYS A 452 3.44 -50.10 -3.58
C LYS A 452 4.14 -49.08 -2.67
N HIS A 453 4.05 -49.31 -1.35
CA HIS A 453 4.85 -48.67 -0.30
C HIS A 453 6.35 -48.59 -0.68
N LYS A 454 6.80 -47.45 -1.22
CA LYS A 454 8.22 -47.09 -1.18
C LYS A 454 8.57 -46.83 0.29
N THR A 455 9.68 -47.40 0.76
CA THR A 455 10.14 -47.23 2.14
C THR A 455 10.37 -45.75 2.45
N ASN A 456 9.86 -45.27 3.59
CA ASN A 456 9.98 -43.86 4.01
C ASN A 456 11.46 -43.40 4.07
N LEU A 457 12.39 -44.31 4.35
CA LEU A 457 13.83 -44.03 4.41
C LEU A 457 14.41 -43.58 3.06
N GLY A 458 14.06 -44.24 1.95
CA GLY A 458 14.59 -43.90 0.62
C GLY A 458 14.16 -42.50 0.17
N THR A 459 12.95 -42.06 0.53
CA THR A 459 12.49 -40.69 0.25
C THR A 459 13.20 -39.64 1.09
N VAL A 460 13.57 -39.95 2.34
CA VAL A 460 14.33 -39.04 3.20
C VAL A 460 15.76 -38.90 2.70
N VAL A 461 16.41 -40.01 2.31
CA VAL A 461 17.74 -39.99 1.70
C VAL A 461 17.74 -39.19 0.40
N ALA A 462 16.76 -39.42 -0.49
CA ALA A 462 16.63 -38.64 -1.71
C ALA A 462 16.43 -37.14 -1.43
N PHE A 463 15.64 -36.78 -0.40
CA PHE A 463 15.47 -35.39 0.00
C PHE A 463 16.80 -34.78 0.47
N ALA A 464 17.54 -35.47 1.34
CA ALA A 464 18.83 -35.00 1.84
C ALA A 464 19.87 -34.82 0.73
N VAL A 465 19.92 -35.72 -0.25
CA VAL A 465 20.83 -35.63 -1.41
C VAL A 465 20.49 -34.43 -2.29
N ILE A 466 19.22 -34.25 -2.66
CA ILE A 466 18.81 -33.10 -3.48
C ILE A 466 19.02 -31.79 -2.73
N PHE A 467 18.73 -31.76 -1.44
CA PHE A 467 19.03 -30.61 -0.58
C PHE A 467 20.53 -30.28 -0.59
N ALA A 468 21.41 -31.27 -0.41
CA ALA A 468 22.85 -31.08 -0.46
C ALA A 468 23.33 -30.54 -1.82
N ILE A 469 22.77 -31.04 -2.93
CA ILE A 469 23.07 -30.54 -4.28
C ILE A 469 22.63 -29.09 -4.41
N ILE A 470 21.38 -28.74 -4.05
CA ILE A 470 20.86 -27.37 -4.17
C ILE A 470 21.66 -26.41 -3.30
N ALA A 471 21.94 -26.77 -2.04
CA ALA A 471 22.75 -25.95 -1.15
C ALA A 471 24.18 -25.74 -1.69
N SER A 472 24.78 -26.79 -2.27
CA SER A 472 26.12 -26.70 -2.88
C SER A 472 26.11 -25.80 -4.11
N THR A 473 25.10 -25.92 -4.99
CA THR A 473 24.95 -25.06 -6.18
C THR A 473 24.74 -23.59 -5.81
N LEU A 474 23.89 -23.31 -4.81
CA LEU A 474 23.69 -21.95 -4.30
C LEU A 474 24.99 -21.38 -3.73
N THR A 475 25.73 -22.18 -2.96
CA THR A 475 27.02 -21.80 -2.39
C THR A 475 28.02 -21.48 -3.50
N LEU A 476 28.14 -22.36 -4.49
CA LEU A 476 29.03 -22.16 -5.65
C LEU A 476 28.67 -20.91 -6.44
N THR A 477 27.38 -20.63 -6.60
CA THR A 477 26.89 -19.43 -7.30
C THR A 477 27.26 -18.15 -6.55
N CYS A 478 27.17 -18.15 -5.22
CA CYS A 478 27.65 -17.05 -4.38
C CYS A 478 29.17 -16.82 -4.54
N PHE A 479 29.97 -17.88 -4.63
CA PHE A 479 31.43 -17.75 -4.82
C PHE A 479 31.83 -17.30 -6.22
N ILE A 480 31.19 -17.82 -7.27
CA ILE A 480 31.52 -17.49 -8.68
C ILE A 480 31.10 -16.06 -9.03
N SER A 481 29.99 -15.58 -8.49
CA SER A 481 29.41 -14.30 -8.90
C SER A 481 30.12 -13.06 -8.34
N GLU A 482 31.09 -13.23 -7.42
CA GLU A 482 31.77 -12.12 -6.71
C GLU A 482 30.80 -11.02 -6.24
N THR A 483 29.59 -11.42 -5.85
CA THR A 483 28.49 -10.51 -5.56
C THR A 483 28.68 -9.79 -4.22
N ARG A 484 28.24 -8.53 -4.16
CA ARG A 484 28.12 -7.76 -2.90
C ARG A 484 26.83 -8.06 -2.13
N SER A 485 26.02 -9.01 -2.60
CA SER A 485 24.73 -9.34 -2.00
C SER A 485 24.87 -9.88 -0.58
N GLN A 486 24.09 -9.33 0.34
CA GLN A 486 24.04 -9.80 1.73
C GLN A 486 23.53 -11.25 1.85
N PHE A 487 22.78 -11.75 0.85
CA PHE A 487 22.36 -13.14 0.79
C PHE A 487 23.55 -14.11 0.77
N CYS A 488 24.67 -13.70 0.17
CA CYS A 488 25.91 -14.47 0.09
C CYS A 488 26.93 -14.11 1.19
N SER A 489 26.56 -13.29 2.18
CA SER A 489 27.46 -12.88 3.28
C SER A 489 27.68 -13.97 4.34
N PHE A 490 26.79 -14.98 4.37
CA PHE A 490 26.79 -16.06 5.37
C PHE A 490 26.79 -15.61 6.85
N GLY A 491 26.36 -14.37 7.16
CA GLY A 491 26.10 -13.96 8.55
C GLY A 491 24.99 -14.81 9.21
N PRO A 492 24.84 -14.83 10.55
CA PRO A 492 23.91 -15.75 11.23
C PRO A 492 22.47 -15.69 10.72
N SER A 493 21.91 -14.49 10.52
CA SER A 493 20.55 -14.30 10.00
C SER A 493 20.43 -14.71 8.53
N TRP A 494 21.41 -14.35 7.70
CA TRP A 494 21.41 -14.66 6.27
C TRP A 494 21.71 -16.14 6.00
N SER A 495 22.47 -16.81 6.86
CA SER A 495 22.69 -18.26 6.84
C SER A 495 21.39 -19.03 7.11
N ALA A 496 20.55 -18.55 8.03
CA ALA A 496 19.23 -19.14 8.26
C ALA A 496 18.30 -18.96 7.04
N VAL A 497 18.31 -17.76 6.43
CA VAL A 497 17.55 -17.48 5.20
C VAL A 497 18.03 -18.37 4.06
N PHE A 498 19.35 -18.49 3.86
CA PHE A 498 19.96 -19.34 2.85
C PHE A 498 19.55 -20.81 3.02
N LEU A 499 19.62 -21.34 4.24
CA LEU A 499 19.22 -22.72 4.55
C LEU A 499 17.73 -22.93 4.30
N ALA A 500 16.88 -22.00 4.73
CA ALA A 500 15.44 -22.05 4.50
C ALA A 500 15.11 -22.04 2.99
N SER A 501 15.80 -21.21 2.20
CA SER A 501 15.67 -21.18 0.74
C SER A 501 16.04 -22.53 0.11
N ALA A 502 17.17 -23.14 0.51
CA ALA A 502 17.57 -24.45 -0.01
C ALA A 502 16.53 -25.55 0.32
N VAL A 503 15.96 -25.53 1.53
CA VAL A 503 14.87 -26.45 1.93
C VAL A 503 13.62 -26.22 1.09
N ALA A 504 13.20 -24.97 0.90
CA ALA A 504 12.02 -24.62 0.10
C ALA A 504 12.16 -25.05 -1.37
N LEU A 505 13.34 -24.86 -1.96
CA LEU A 505 13.66 -25.30 -3.33
C LEU A 505 13.61 -26.83 -3.47
N THR A 506 14.20 -27.53 -2.50
CA THR A 506 14.17 -28.99 -2.46
C THR A 506 12.72 -29.47 -2.42
N PHE A 507 11.91 -28.86 -1.55
CA PHE A 507 10.49 -29.17 -1.44
C PHE A 507 9.72 -28.92 -2.74
N ALA A 508 9.94 -27.77 -3.39
CA ALA A 508 9.32 -27.44 -4.67
C ALA A 508 9.73 -28.40 -5.78
N TYR A 509 11.00 -28.77 -5.85
CA TYR A 509 11.50 -29.78 -6.81
C TYR A 509 10.73 -31.10 -6.68
N PHE A 510 10.57 -31.62 -5.46
CA PHE A 510 9.81 -32.85 -5.26
C PHE A 510 8.34 -32.69 -5.60
N LEU A 511 7.71 -31.54 -5.30
CA LEU A 511 6.33 -31.28 -5.70
C LEU A 511 6.17 -31.24 -7.22
N VAL A 512 7.04 -30.54 -7.93
CA VAL A 512 7.02 -30.49 -9.41
C VAL A 512 7.22 -31.89 -9.98
N LYS A 513 8.24 -32.62 -9.52
CA LYS A 513 8.52 -33.99 -9.97
C LYS A 513 7.31 -34.91 -9.79
N ILE A 514 6.72 -34.92 -8.58
CA ILE A 514 5.56 -35.78 -8.30
C ILE A 514 4.35 -35.33 -9.10
N GLY A 515 4.15 -34.02 -9.26
CA GLY A 515 3.10 -33.46 -10.10
C GLY A 515 3.20 -33.97 -11.54
N LEU A 516 4.37 -33.85 -12.17
CA LEU A 516 4.63 -34.36 -13.52
C LEU A 516 4.42 -35.87 -13.64
N GLU A 517 4.79 -36.66 -12.62
CA GLU A 517 4.59 -38.12 -12.63
C GLU A 517 3.13 -38.56 -12.41
N LYS A 518 2.33 -37.75 -11.69
CA LYS A 518 0.99 -38.15 -11.20
C LYS A 518 -0.18 -37.45 -11.91
N ILE A 519 0.05 -36.35 -12.62
CA ILE A 519 -0.94 -35.76 -13.53
C ILE A 519 -1.04 -36.67 -14.75
N ARG A 520 -2.15 -37.40 -14.85
CA ARG A 520 -2.39 -38.38 -15.93
C ARG A 520 -3.62 -38.07 -16.76
N ASP A 521 -4.56 -37.31 -16.21
CA ASP A 521 -5.83 -37.00 -16.85
C ASP A 521 -6.20 -35.52 -16.65
N LEU A 522 -6.25 -34.79 -17.76
CA LEU A 522 -6.67 -33.39 -17.82
C LEU A 522 -7.99 -33.24 -18.60
N SER A 523 -8.84 -34.27 -18.58
CA SER A 523 -10.16 -34.27 -19.22
C SER A 523 -11.02 -33.08 -18.82
N THR A 524 -10.89 -32.56 -17.60
CA THR A 524 -11.56 -31.34 -17.13
C THR A 524 -11.29 -30.11 -18.01
N LEU A 525 -10.11 -30.01 -18.64
CA LEU A 525 -9.80 -28.90 -19.57
C LEU A 525 -10.56 -29.03 -20.90
N ARG A 526 -11.06 -30.23 -21.25
CA ARG A 526 -11.91 -30.44 -22.43
C ARG A 526 -13.36 -30.01 -22.20
N ASP A 527 -13.74 -29.78 -20.95
CA ASP A 527 -15.07 -29.31 -20.56
C ASP A 527 -15.16 -27.77 -20.51
N LEU A 528 -14.06 -27.06 -20.81
CA LEU A 528 -14.03 -25.60 -20.88
C LEU A 528 -14.86 -25.08 -22.05
N ASN A 529 -15.66 -24.05 -21.77
CA ASN A 529 -16.46 -23.31 -22.74
C ASN A 529 -15.77 -21.97 -23.12
N ALA A 530 -16.36 -21.21 -24.05
CA ALA A 530 -15.79 -19.95 -24.52
C ALA A 530 -15.60 -18.89 -23.42
N ILE A 531 -16.47 -18.85 -22.41
CA ILE A 531 -16.36 -17.92 -21.27
C ILE A 531 -15.19 -18.31 -20.37
N ASP A 532 -14.94 -19.61 -20.19
CA ASP A 532 -13.79 -20.07 -19.40
C ASP A 532 -12.47 -19.70 -20.08
N PHE A 533 -12.39 -19.88 -21.40
CA PHE A 533 -11.23 -19.43 -22.17
C PHE A 533 -11.04 -17.92 -22.09
N LEU A 534 -12.12 -17.13 -22.14
CA LEU A 534 -12.06 -15.68 -21.95
C LEU A 534 -11.47 -15.31 -20.59
N LEU A 535 -11.92 -15.97 -19.51
CA LEU A 535 -11.43 -15.72 -18.15
C LEU A 535 -9.96 -16.11 -18.00
N ILE A 536 -9.56 -17.28 -18.52
CA ILE A 536 -8.16 -17.76 -18.45
C ILE A 536 -7.26 -16.83 -19.26
N LEU A 537 -7.58 -16.58 -20.53
CA LEU A 537 -6.76 -15.75 -21.42
C LEU A 537 -6.71 -14.29 -20.95
N GLY A 538 -7.81 -13.73 -20.47
CA GLY A 538 -7.82 -12.38 -19.91
C GLY A 538 -6.94 -12.26 -18.66
N THR A 539 -6.98 -13.27 -17.77
CA THR A 539 -6.12 -13.31 -16.57
C THR A 539 -4.64 -13.43 -16.93
N LEU A 540 -4.31 -14.25 -17.94
CA LEU A 540 -2.95 -14.35 -18.44
C LEU A 540 -2.51 -13.02 -19.08
N PHE A 541 -3.29 -12.50 -20.02
CA PHE A 541 -2.96 -11.28 -20.76
C PHE A 541 -2.84 -10.04 -19.86
N HIS A 542 -3.63 -9.94 -18.78
CA HIS A 542 -3.50 -8.88 -17.78
C HIS A 542 -2.05 -8.72 -17.29
N ALA A 543 -1.41 -9.81 -16.86
CA ALA A 543 -0.04 -9.76 -16.34
C ALA A 543 0.98 -9.30 -17.39
N TRP A 544 0.76 -9.65 -18.67
CA TRP A 544 1.63 -9.23 -19.77
C TRP A 544 1.36 -7.80 -20.24
N SER A 545 0.17 -7.24 -19.98
CA SER A 545 -0.14 -5.86 -20.34
C SER A 545 0.80 -4.83 -19.69
N PHE A 546 1.40 -5.19 -18.55
CA PHE A 546 2.35 -4.36 -17.80
C PHE A 546 3.68 -4.08 -18.51
N PHE A 547 3.94 -4.68 -19.68
CA PHE A 547 5.05 -4.23 -20.55
C PHE A 547 4.85 -2.80 -21.05
N GLY A 548 3.61 -2.28 -21.09
CA GLY A 548 3.33 -0.87 -21.32
C GLY A 548 3.15 -0.13 -20.00
N THR A 549 3.92 0.92 -19.77
CA THR A 549 3.80 1.76 -18.55
C THR A 549 2.41 2.36 -18.41
N SER A 550 1.78 2.75 -19.53
CA SER A 550 0.41 3.28 -19.54
C SER A 550 -0.63 2.26 -19.06
N PHE A 551 -0.42 0.95 -19.27
CA PHE A 551 -1.32 -0.08 -18.75
C PHE A 551 -1.13 -0.33 -17.25
N ILE A 552 0.00 0.08 -16.66
CA ILE A 552 0.20 0.08 -15.21
C ILE A 552 -0.51 1.28 -14.59
N GLU A 553 -0.33 2.47 -15.15
CA GLU A 553 -0.98 3.70 -14.68
C GLU A 553 -2.51 3.62 -14.81
N GLU A 554 -2.99 3.14 -15.96
CA GLU A 554 -4.41 3.07 -16.31
C GLU A 554 -4.95 1.62 -16.21
N GLU A 555 -4.44 0.82 -15.26
CA GLU A 555 -4.80 -0.60 -15.10
C GLU A 555 -6.32 -0.82 -14.98
N HIS A 556 -7.01 0.12 -14.36
CA HIS A 556 -8.46 0.12 -14.23
C HIS A 556 -9.20 0.00 -15.58
N MET A 557 -8.67 0.62 -16.65
CA MET A 557 -9.27 0.54 -17.99
C MET A 557 -9.21 -0.89 -18.54
N THR A 558 -8.12 -1.61 -18.27
CA THR A 558 -7.96 -3.02 -18.64
C THR A 558 -9.01 -3.88 -17.95
N TRP A 559 -9.21 -3.70 -16.65
CA TRP A 559 -10.22 -4.43 -15.89
C TRP A 559 -11.64 -4.08 -16.31
N TYR A 560 -11.94 -2.79 -16.57
CA TYR A 560 -13.23 -2.37 -17.09
C TYR A 560 -13.51 -2.98 -18.46
N PHE A 561 -12.51 -3.06 -19.34
CA PHE A 561 -12.64 -3.70 -20.64
C PHE A 561 -12.95 -5.20 -20.51
N PHE A 562 -12.18 -5.93 -19.70
CA PHE A 562 -12.41 -7.36 -19.46
C PHE A 562 -13.77 -7.64 -18.84
N TRP A 563 -14.15 -6.85 -17.84
CA TRP A 563 -15.42 -7.01 -17.16
C TRP A 563 -16.62 -6.74 -18.07
N ASN A 564 -16.60 -5.64 -18.83
CA ASN A 564 -17.65 -5.34 -19.80
C ASN A 564 -17.76 -6.42 -20.88
N THR A 565 -16.63 -6.95 -21.33
CA THR A 565 -16.58 -8.06 -22.28
C THR A 565 -17.24 -9.30 -21.70
N LEU A 566 -16.88 -9.69 -20.46
CA LEU A 566 -17.50 -10.82 -19.77
C LEU A 566 -19.02 -10.63 -19.60
N MET A 567 -19.46 -9.45 -19.13
CA MET A 567 -20.88 -9.16 -18.94
C MET A 567 -21.67 -9.27 -20.24
N PHE A 568 -21.10 -8.81 -21.36
CA PHE A 568 -21.71 -8.92 -22.69
C PHE A 568 -21.82 -10.36 -23.15
N PHE A 569 -20.74 -11.14 -23.09
CA PHE A 569 -20.76 -12.55 -23.50
C PHE A 569 -21.73 -13.38 -22.66
N VAL A 570 -21.76 -13.18 -21.33
CA VAL A 570 -22.72 -13.85 -20.44
C VAL A 570 -24.16 -13.46 -20.78
N LEU A 571 -24.44 -12.19 -21.06
CA LEU A 571 -25.77 -11.73 -21.46
C LEU A 571 -26.22 -12.39 -22.76
N VAL A 572 -25.38 -12.33 -23.80
CA VAL A 572 -25.68 -12.93 -25.11
C VAL A 572 -25.95 -14.42 -24.97
N ARG A 573 -25.11 -15.15 -24.23
CA ARG A 573 -25.30 -16.59 -24.02
C ARG A 573 -26.60 -16.88 -23.27
N THR A 574 -26.92 -16.10 -22.25
CA THR A 574 -28.17 -16.24 -21.48
C THR A 574 -29.40 -16.00 -22.35
N ILE A 575 -29.38 -14.96 -23.20
CA ILE A 575 -30.46 -14.68 -24.17
C ILE A 575 -30.61 -15.84 -25.15
N VAL A 576 -29.51 -16.35 -25.71
CA VAL A 576 -29.55 -17.49 -26.65
C VAL A 576 -30.20 -18.71 -26.00
N VAL A 577 -29.86 -19.04 -24.76
CA VAL A 577 -30.47 -20.16 -24.02
C VAL A 577 -31.98 -19.96 -23.85
N ILE A 578 -32.42 -18.74 -23.52
CA ILE A 578 -33.85 -18.43 -23.34
C ILE A 578 -34.61 -18.47 -24.67
N VAL A 579 -34.04 -17.94 -25.76
CA VAL A 579 -34.65 -17.99 -27.10
C VAL A 579 -34.78 -19.44 -27.56
N LEU A 580 -33.76 -20.27 -27.37
CA LEU A 580 -33.82 -21.70 -27.67
C LEU A 580 -34.90 -22.41 -26.83
N TYR A 581 -35.04 -22.06 -25.55
CA TYR A 581 -36.09 -22.59 -24.69
C TYR A 581 -37.50 -22.26 -25.21
N PHE A 582 -37.78 -20.99 -25.53
CA PHE A 582 -39.08 -20.60 -26.09
C PHE A 582 -39.32 -21.21 -27.47
N GLY A 583 -38.32 -21.25 -28.33
CA GLY A 583 -38.40 -21.85 -29.66
C GLY A 583 -38.78 -23.33 -29.59
N LYS A 584 -38.12 -24.12 -28.72
CA LYS A 584 -38.44 -25.54 -28.51
C LYS A 584 -39.79 -25.75 -27.82
N ARG A 585 -40.18 -24.86 -26.90
CA ARG A 585 -41.50 -24.89 -26.24
C ARG A 585 -42.64 -24.61 -27.23
N LEU A 586 -42.43 -23.72 -28.19
CA LEU A 586 -43.42 -23.36 -29.22
C LEU A 586 -43.54 -24.40 -30.35
N SER A 587 -42.44 -25.09 -30.70
CA SER A 587 -42.42 -26.04 -31.82
C SER A 587 -42.97 -27.44 -31.50
N GLY A 588 -43.36 -27.71 -30.25
CA GLY A 588 -43.91 -29.01 -29.84
C GLY A 588 -42.92 -30.18 -30.01
N ALA A 589 -41.61 -29.92 -30.01
CA ALA A 589 -40.58 -30.91 -30.27
C ALA A 589 -40.61 -32.05 -29.23
N THR A 590 -40.86 -33.25 -29.75
CA THR A 590 -40.91 -34.61 -29.18
C THR A 590 -40.47 -34.80 -27.71
N GLU A 591 -41.39 -35.33 -26.91
CA GLU A 591 -41.35 -35.54 -25.45
C GLU A 591 -40.23 -36.44 -24.88
N VAL A 592 -39.36 -37.05 -25.69
CA VAL A 592 -38.64 -38.26 -25.24
C VAL A 592 -37.17 -38.05 -24.88
N GLN A 593 -36.48 -36.96 -25.28
CA GLN A 593 -35.03 -36.82 -24.96
C GLN A 593 -34.52 -35.43 -24.53
N GLU A 594 -35.02 -34.29 -25.03
CA GLU A 594 -34.40 -32.98 -24.75
C GLU A 594 -35.21 -32.02 -23.87
N LYS A 595 -36.52 -32.25 -23.71
CA LYS A 595 -37.45 -31.37 -22.97
C LYS A 595 -37.21 -31.31 -21.45
N PRO A 596 -36.95 -32.42 -20.74
CA PRO A 596 -36.76 -32.40 -19.29
C PRO A 596 -35.48 -31.65 -18.87
N GLU A 597 -34.41 -31.76 -19.66
CA GLU A 597 -33.14 -31.07 -19.41
C GLU A 597 -33.29 -29.56 -19.59
N LEU A 598 -34.03 -29.11 -20.62
CA LEU A 598 -34.29 -27.70 -20.89
C LEU A 598 -35.23 -27.08 -19.83
N GLU A 599 -36.23 -27.84 -19.38
CA GLU A 599 -37.11 -27.44 -18.27
C GLU A 599 -36.35 -27.36 -16.95
N HIS A 600 -35.45 -28.30 -16.67
CA HIS A 600 -34.58 -28.25 -15.49
C HIS A 600 -33.62 -27.05 -15.53
N ARG A 601 -33.03 -26.73 -16.69
CA ARG A 601 -32.20 -25.51 -16.86
C ARG A 601 -32.97 -24.23 -16.60
N MET A 602 -34.26 -24.20 -16.95
CA MET A 602 -35.12 -23.03 -16.73
C MET A 602 -35.77 -23.01 -15.35
N SER A 603 -35.90 -24.13 -14.64
CA SER A 603 -36.46 -24.16 -13.29
C SER A 603 -35.57 -23.41 -12.29
N ASP A 604 -34.25 -23.51 -12.44
CA ASP A 604 -33.30 -22.99 -11.47
C ASP A 604 -33.01 -21.49 -11.67
N VAL A 605 -33.08 -21.02 -12.91
CA VAL A 605 -32.69 -19.64 -13.28
C VAL A 605 -33.90 -18.75 -13.60
N GLY A 606 -34.89 -19.29 -14.31
CA GLY A 606 -36.08 -18.57 -14.77
C GLY A 606 -35.81 -17.46 -15.78
N VAL A 607 -36.85 -17.07 -16.52
CA VAL A 607 -36.77 -15.99 -17.54
C VAL A 607 -36.43 -14.62 -16.92
N GLY A 608 -36.71 -14.44 -15.63
CA GLY A 608 -36.40 -13.22 -14.88
C GLY A 608 -34.91 -12.94 -14.64
N ILE A 609 -33.98 -13.79 -15.11
CA ILE A 609 -32.54 -13.52 -14.98
C ILE A 609 -32.05 -12.41 -15.91
N VAL A 610 -32.61 -12.30 -17.13
CA VAL A 610 -32.21 -11.29 -18.12
C VAL A 610 -32.44 -9.87 -17.61
N PRO A 611 -33.65 -9.49 -17.13
CA PRO A 611 -33.84 -8.14 -16.59
C PRO A 611 -32.94 -7.87 -15.37
N LYS A 612 -32.66 -8.87 -14.52
CA LYS A 612 -31.71 -8.71 -13.40
C LYS A 612 -30.29 -8.45 -13.89
N TRP A 613 -29.85 -9.11 -14.96
CA TRP A 613 -28.54 -8.89 -15.56
C TRP A 613 -28.43 -7.53 -16.25
N VAL A 614 -29.50 -7.07 -16.92
CA VAL A 614 -29.56 -5.72 -17.50
C VAL A 614 -29.48 -4.65 -16.40
N LEU A 615 -30.20 -4.83 -15.30
CA LEU A 615 -30.09 -3.95 -14.13
C LEU A 615 -28.68 -3.97 -13.53
N LEU A 616 -28.04 -5.14 -13.51
CA LEU A 616 -26.65 -5.27 -13.07
C LEU A 616 -25.69 -4.48 -13.97
N ILE A 617 -25.85 -4.53 -15.29
CA ILE A 617 -25.08 -3.69 -16.23
C ILE A 617 -25.31 -2.20 -15.95
N GLY A 618 -26.57 -1.79 -15.71
CA GLY A 618 -26.91 -0.43 -15.30
C GLY A 618 -26.21 -0.02 -14.00
N LEU A 619 -26.17 -0.90 -13.00
CA LEU A 619 -25.44 -0.70 -11.75
C LEU A 619 -23.93 -0.51 -11.99
N HIS A 620 -23.29 -1.37 -12.79
CA HIS A 620 -21.87 -1.23 -13.10
C HIS A 620 -21.54 0.06 -13.88
N ARG A 621 -22.45 0.53 -14.73
CA ARG A 621 -22.31 1.84 -15.40
C ARG A 621 -22.35 2.99 -14.39
N TYR A 622 -23.23 2.92 -13.39
CA TYR A 622 -23.28 3.89 -12.29
C TYR A 622 -22.03 3.82 -11.40
N LEU A 623 -21.62 2.62 -10.99
CA LEU A 623 -20.44 2.43 -10.14
C LEU A 623 -19.15 2.94 -10.80
N ARG A 624 -19.04 2.85 -12.13
CA ARG A 624 -17.90 3.41 -12.86
C ARG A 624 -17.80 4.94 -12.74
N THR A 625 -18.91 5.65 -12.58
CA THR A 625 -18.90 7.11 -12.45
C THR A 625 -18.70 7.57 -11.01
N MET A 626 -18.59 6.64 -10.05
CA MET A 626 -18.44 6.97 -8.63
C MET A 626 -17.15 7.71 -8.35
N ASN A 627 -16.02 7.18 -8.82
CA ASN A 627 -14.70 7.78 -8.65
C ASN A 627 -13.94 7.72 -9.97
N GLN A 628 -13.32 8.82 -10.42
CA GLN A 628 -12.29 8.74 -11.46
C GLN A 628 -11.03 8.09 -10.90
N THR A 629 -10.36 7.29 -11.73
CA THR A 629 -9.11 6.60 -11.39
C THR A 629 -8.07 6.81 -12.48
N GLY A 630 -6.80 6.60 -12.15
CA GLY A 630 -5.67 6.88 -13.04
C GLY A 630 -5.32 8.36 -13.05
N ASP A 631 -4.38 8.75 -13.92
CA ASP A 631 -3.90 10.14 -13.98
C ASP A 631 -4.57 10.91 -15.13
N ARG A 632 -4.97 10.23 -16.22
CA ARG A 632 -5.44 10.91 -17.44
C ARG A 632 -6.76 11.66 -17.27
N TRP A 633 -7.67 11.15 -16.46
CA TRP A 633 -9.04 11.66 -16.35
C TRP A 633 -9.38 12.17 -14.95
N LEU A 634 -8.41 12.17 -14.03
CA LEU A 634 -8.61 12.54 -12.63
C LEU A 634 -9.04 13.99 -12.43
N PHE A 635 -8.74 14.88 -13.39
CA PHE A 635 -9.10 16.30 -13.31
C PHE A 635 -10.57 16.57 -13.64
N LEU A 636 -11.31 15.58 -14.16
CA LEU A 636 -12.73 15.72 -14.49
C LEU A 636 -13.59 15.37 -13.27
N PRO A 637 -14.66 16.14 -13.01
CA PRO A 637 -15.52 15.87 -11.87
C PRO A 637 -16.25 14.53 -12.01
N ASP A 638 -16.46 13.84 -10.90
CA ASP A 638 -17.23 12.59 -10.82
C ASP A 638 -18.46 12.66 -9.90
N THR A 639 -19.09 11.49 -9.70
CA THR A 639 -20.30 11.40 -8.86
C THR A 639 -19.95 11.62 -7.38
N ALA A 640 -18.77 11.21 -6.92
CA ALA A 640 -18.34 11.45 -5.55
C ALA A 640 -18.10 12.95 -5.32
N ASP A 641 -17.46 13.66 -6.24
CA ASP A 641 -17.29 15.12 -6.17
C ASP A 641 -18.63 15.83 -6.04
N TRP A 642 -19.60 15.44 -6.89
CA TRP A 642 -20.95 15.98 -6.84
C TRP A 642 -21.64 15.67 -5.50
N LEU A 643 -21.53 14.44 -4.99
CA LEU A 643 -22.13 14.05 -3.71
C LEU A 643 -21.48 14.76 -2.51
N ASN A 644 -20.17 15.00 -2.54
CA ASN A 644 -19.43 15.65 -1.45
C ASN A 644 -19.61 17.18 -1.42
N ALA A 645 -20.13 17.79 -2.49
CA ALA A 645 -20.45 19.21 -2.51
C ALA A 645 -21.46 19.57 -1.38
N PRO A 646 -21.26 20.67 -0.62
CA PRO A 646 -22.09 21.00 0.54
C PRO A 646 -23.60 21.07 0.24
N GLU A 647 -23.94 21.55 -0.95
CA GLU A 647 -25.31 21.68 -1.48
C GLU A 647 -26.01 20.32 -1.63
N ASN A 648 -25.25 19.26 -1.88
CA ASN A 648 -25.76 17.91 -2.14
C ASN A 648 -25.67 16.98 -0.93
N SER A 649 -25.38 17.52 0.26
CA SER A 649 -25.21 16.75 1.50
C SER A 649 -26.39 15.86 1.89
N ILE A 650 -27.62 16.19 1.45
CA ILE A 650 -28.81 15.34 1.63
C ILE A 650 -28.68 14.05 0.81
N TYR A 651 -28.21 14.14 -0.44
CA TYR A 651 -28.03 12.98 -1.31
C TYR A 651 -26.90 12.07 -0.82
N LEU A 652 -25.80 12.64 -0.31
CA LEU A 652 -24.72 11.87 0.31
C LEU A 652 -25.21 11.08 1.54
N GLN A 653 -25.99 11.72 2.41
CA GLN A 653 -26.60 11.07 3.57
C GLN A 653 -27.56 9.95 3.14
N ALA A 654 -28.39 10.18 2.12
CA ALA A 654 -29.25 9.15 1.56
C ALA A 654 -28.44 7.97 1.01
N HIS A 655 -27.34 8.23 0.30
CA HIS A 655 -26.44 7.22 -0.24
C HIS A 655 -25.88 6.31 0.86
N LEU A 656 -25.35 6.94 1.92
CA LEU A 656 -24.81 6.27 3.10
C LEU A 656 -25.88 5.42 3.81
N ILE A 657 -27.07 5.97 4.04
CA ILE A 657 -28.16 5.27 4.73
C ILE A 657 -28.66 4.09 3.89
N ILE A 658 -28.94 4.30 2.60
CA ILE A 658 -29.42 3.25 1.69
C ILE A 658 -28.39 2.13 1.58
N GLY A 659 -27.12 2.44 1.38
CA GLY A 659 -26.05 1.44 1.31
C GLY A 659 -25.90 0.64 2.62
N THR A 660 -25.96 1.32 3.77
CA THR A 660 -25.88 0.67 5.09
C THR A 660 -27.09 -0.24 5.35
N LEU A 661 -28.31 0.22 5.05
CA LEU A 661 -29.53 -0.57 5.22
C LEU A 661 -29.62 -1.76 4.26
N ALA A 662 -29.16 -1.60 3.01
CA ALA A 662 -29.08 -2.69 2.04
C ALA A 662 -28.08 -3.77 2.51
N THR A 663 -26.90 -3.36 3.00
CA THR A 663 -25.93 -4.29 3.62
C THR A 663 -26.54 -5.01 4.81
N PHE A 664 -27.21 -4.27 5.71
CA PHE A 664 -27.89 -4.85 6.87
C PHE A 664 -28.94 -5.90 6.47
N ALA A 665 -29.76 -5.62 5.44
CA ALA A 665 -30.75 -6.58 4.92
C ALA A 665 -30.08 -7.86 4.38
N ILE A 666 -28.94 -7.73 3.70
CA ILE A 666 -28.14 -8.87 3.23
C ILE A 666 -27.59 -9.66 4.44
N CYS A 667 -27.03 -8.97 5.44
CA CYS A 667 -26.53 -9.61 6.66
C CYS A 667 -27.63 -10.42 7.36
N LEU A 668 -28.82 -9.84 7.56
CA LEU A 668 -29.97 -10.53 8.14
C LEU A 668 -30.38 -11.76 7.33
N ARG A 669 -30.37 -11.66 5.99
CA ARG A 669 -30.66 -12.80 5.12
C ARG A 669 -29.64 -13.93 5.30
N ASN A 670 -28.35 -13.61 5.45
CA ASN A 670 -27.27 -14.59 5.60
C ASN A 670 -27.33 -15.32 6.95
N ILE A 671 -27.93 -14.74 7.99
CA ILE A 671 -28.10 -15.37 9.32
C ILE A 671 -28.89 -16.69 9.25
N ARG A 672 -29.69 -16.91 8.19
CA ARG A 672 -30.37 -18.21 7.93
C ARG A 672 -29.41 -19.41 7.79
N HIS A 673 -28.12 -19.15 7.58
CA HIS A 673 -27.08 -20.16 7.47
C HIS A 673 -26.36 -20.46 8.82
N MET A 674 -26.76 -19.77 9.89
CA MET A 674 -26.28 -19.98 11.26
C MET A 674 -27.18 -20.97 12.02
N ASN A 675 -26.75 -21.40 13.21
CA ASN A 675 -27.48 -22.34 14.06
C ASN A 675 -28.79 -21.74 14.62
N ASN A 676 -29.61 -22.57 15.30
CA ASN A 676 -31.01 -22.34 15.72
C ASN A 676 -31.30 -21.11 16.60
N HIS A 677 -30.28 -20.34 17.00
CA HIS A 677 -30.41 -19.08 17.72
C HIS A 677 -30.40 -17.87 16.77
N LEU A 678 -31.16 -17.96 15.67
CA LEU A 678 -31.31 -16.91 14.66
C LEU A 678 -31.58 -15.53 15.30
N LYS A 679 -32.42 -15.49 16.34
CA LYS A 679 -32.79 -14.26 17.07
C LYS A 679 -31.59 -13.55 17.69
N ILE A 680 -30.68 -14.29 18.33
CA ILE A 680 -29.50 -13.69 19.00
C ILE A 680 -28.57 -13.10 17.95
N HIS A 681 -28.29 -13.85 16.89
CA HIS A 681 -27.49 -13.37 15.76
C HIS A 681 -28.11 -12.15 15.09
N SER A 682 -29.43 -12.11 14.93
CA SER A 682 -30.14 -10.92 14.43
C SER A 682 -29.97 -9.72 15.36
N VAL A 683 -30.13 -9.89 16.68
CA VAL A 683 -29.95 -8.80 17.66
C VAL A 683 -28.52 -8.26 17.62
N LEU A 684 -27.51 -9.13 17.64
CA LEU A 684 -26.10 -8.70 17.54
C LEU A 684 -25.82 -7.96 16.23
N THR A 685 -26.40 -8.41 15.12
CA THR A 685 -26.26 -7.73 13.82
C THR A 685 -26.94 -6.35 13.83
N ILE A 686 -28.14 -6.23 14.42
CA ILE A 686 -28.86 -4.96 14.59
C ILE A 686 -28.03 -3.97 15.43
N LEU A 687 -27.50 -4.42 16.57
CA LEU A 687 -26.69 -3.58 17.46
C LEU A 687 -25.39 -3.13 16.77
N SER A 688 -24.73 -4.02 16.02
CA SER A 688 -23.53 -3.66 15.24
C SER A 688 -23.83 -2.62 14.17
N THR A 689 -24.95 -2.76 13.43
CA THR A 689 -25.38 -1.75 12.45
C THR A 689 -25.76 -0.43 13.12
N LEU A 690 -26.38 -0.45 14.31
CA LEU A 690 -26.66 0.75 15.08
C LEU A 690 -25.37 1.49 15.48
N CYS A 691 -24.31 0.76 15.87
CA CYS A 691 -23.02 1.37 16.17
C CYS A 691 -22.43 2.10 14.95
N ILE A 692 -22.60 1.56 13.74
CA ILE A 692 -22.19 2.26 12.50
C ILE A 692 -22.94 3.58 12.36
N PHE A 693 -24.26 3.61 12.55
CA PHE A 693 -25.03 4.86 12.48
C PHE A 693 -24.62 5.86 13.55
N LEU A 694 -24.42 5.41 14.80
CA LEU A 694 -23.97 6.26 15.90
C LEU A 694 -22.58 6.87 15.60
N TYR A 695 -21.66 6.08 15.05
CA TYR A 695 -20.37 6.57 14.60
C TYR A 695 -20.51 7.63 13.50
N ARG A 696 -21.34 7.39 12.49
CA ARG A 696 -21.56 8.34 11.38
C ARG A 696 -22.23 9.64 11.82
N ILE A 697 -23.07 9.60 12.84
CA ILE A 697 -23.64 10.80 13.48
C ILE A 697 -22.54 11.54 14.25
N SER A 698 -21.75 10.84 15.07
CA SER A 698 -20.65 11.42 15.84
C SER A 698 -19.58 12.05 14.95
N ALA A 699 -19.26 11.44 13.81
CA ALA A 699 -18.29 11.94 12.84
C ALA A 699 -18.87 13.04 11.92
N GLY A 700 -20.12 13.46 12.11
CA GLY A 700 -20.76 14.52 11.33
C GLY A 700 -21.14 14.15 9.89
N SER A 701 -21.02 12.87 9.50
CA SER A 701 -21.42 12.37 8.18
C SER A 701 -22.95 12.26 8.02
N ILE A 702 -23.68 12.10 9.13
CA ILE A 702 -25.14 12.15 9.20
C ILE A 702 -25.54 13.26 10.16
N ARG A 703 -26.36 14.21 9.72
CA ARG A 703 -26.84 15.32 10.54
C ARG A 703 -28.26 15.04 10.99
N LEU A 704 -28.48 15.05 12.30
CA LEU A 704 -29.83 14.95 12.86
C LEU A 704 -30.46 16.36 12.97
N PRO A 705 -31.79 16.48 12.85
CA PRO A 705 -32.47 17.78 12.97
C PRO A 705 -32.34 18.45 14.33
N ASN A 706 -32.05 17.68 15.39
CA ASN A 706 -31.93 18.17 16.77
C ASN A 706 -30.49 17.98 17.27
N GLU A 707 -30.04 18.84 18.20
CA GLU A 707 -28.79 18.64 18.95
C GLU A 707 -28.90 17.41 19.85
N VAL A 708 -28.29 16.31 19.43
CA VAL A 708 -28.20 15.06 20.21
C VAL A 708 -26.88 15.08 20.98
N PRO A 709 -26.80 14.51 22.21
CA PRO A 709 -25.53 14.36 22.92
C PRO A 709 -24.44 13.78 22.01
N LYS A 710 -23.26 14.42 22.02
CA LYS A 710 -22.07 13.93 21.32
C LYS A 710 -21.65 12.61 21.97
N TRP A 711 -21.85 11.50 21.26
CA TRP A 711 -21.34 10.20 21.65
C TRP A 711 -19.84 10.15 21.39
N ASP A 712 -19.09 9.46 22.24
CA ASP A 712 -17.68 9.22 21.99
C ASP A 712 -17.53 8.20 20.85
N ALA A 713 -17.00 8.65 19.71
CA ALA A 713 -16.79 7.81 18.52
C ALA A 713 -15.89 6.60 18.81
N GLU A 714 -14.90 6.73 19.71
CA GLU A 714 -14.01 5.63 20.09
C GLU A 714 -14.79 4.53 20.80
N GLN A 715 -15.57 4.90 21.83
CA GLN A 715 -16.37 3.95 22.61
C GLN A 715 -17.38 3.21 21.73
N VAL A 716 -18.04 3.93 20.81
CA VAL A 716 -18.99 3.32 19.87
C VAL A 716 -18.31 2.27 18.99
N VAL A 717 -17.14 2.58 18.43
CA VAL A 717 -16.37 1.64 17.60
C VAL A 717 -15.84 0.47 18.43
N GLN A 718 -15.45 0.69 19.69
CA GLN A 718 -15.03 -0.40 20.58
C GLN A 718 -16.17 -1.37 20.88
N VAL A 719 -17.37 -0.87 21.17
CA VAL A 719 -18.57 -1.70 21.36
C VAL A 719 -18.88 -2.50 20.09
N PHE A 720 -18.76 -1.89 18.91
CA PHE A 720 -18.91 -2.57 17.63
C PHE A 720 -17.99 -3.80 17.54
N TRP A 721 -16.70 -3.67 17.84
CA TRP A 721 -15.76 -4.80 17.80
C TRP A 721 -16.13 -5.92 18.80
N TRP A 722 -16.57 -5.56 20.01
CA TRP A 722 -17.04 -6.53 21.00
C TRP A 722 -18.28 -7.30 20.53
N LEU A 723 -19.21 -6.64 19.86
CA LEU A 723 -20.41 -7.28 19.33
C LEU A 723 -20.07 -8.32 18.24
N LEU A 724 -19.14 -7.99 17.33
CA LEU A 724 -18.67 -8.95 16.32
C LEU A 724 -17.96 -10.15 16.96
N ALA A 725 -17.06 -9.90 17.92
CA ALA A 725 -16.37 -10.96 18.65
C ALA A 725 -17.36 -11.88 19.40
N ALA A 726 -18.34 -11.28 20.10
CA ALA A 726 -19.38 -12.01 20.79
C ALA A 726 -20.21 -12.90 19.85
N GLN A 727 -20.51 -12.42 18.64
CA GLN A 727 -21.25 -13.19 17.64
C GLN A 727 -20.51 -14.46 17.21
N THR A 728 -19.20 -14.35 16.94
CA THR A 728 -18.36 -15.51 16.56
C THR A 728 -18.19 -16.49 17.72
N ILE A 729 -17.87 -15.97 18.92
CA ILE A 729 -17.69 -16.79 20.13
C ILE A 729 -18.98 -17.55 20.45
N PHE A 730 -20.12 -16.86 20.40
CA PHE A 730 -21.42 -17.47 20.65
C PHE A 730 -21.70 -18.64 19.71
N GLU A 731 -21.46 -18.48 18.40
CA GLU A 731 -21.67 -19.56 17.44
C GLU A 731 -20.78 -20.77 17.75
N VAL A 732 -19.50 -20.56 18.01
CA VAL A 732 -18.56 -21.63 18.37
C VAL A 732 -19.03 -22.38 19.61
N ILE A 733 -19.44 -21.66 20.66
CA ILE A 733 -19.95 -22.25 21.91
C ILE A 733 -21.22 -23.09 21.66
N THR A 734 -22.12 -22.67 20.77
CA THR A 734 -23.32 -23.44 20.45
C THR A 734 -22.99 -24.81 19.85
N TYR A 735 -21.97 -24.89 19.00
CA TYR A 735 -21.52 -26.14 18.39
C TYR A 735 -20.68 -27.03 19.34
N VAL A 736 -20.07 -26.44 20.37
CA VAL A 736 -19.41 -27.18 21.46
C VAL A 736 -20.42 -27.87 22.38
N GLY A 737 -21.63 -27.31 22.53
CA GLY A 737 -22.72 -27.88 23.34
C GLY A 737 -22.79 -27.43 24.78
N ALA A 738 -22.40 -26.18 25.03
CA ALA A 738 -22.49 -25.56 26.35
C ALA A 738 -23.93 -25.22 26.81
N PHE A 739 -24.90 -25.18 25.89
CA PHE A 739 -26.32 -24.92 26.18
C PHE A 739 -27.16 -26.20 26.04
N PRO A 740 -27.10 -27.16 26.99
CA PRO A 740 -27.90 -28.37 26.94
C PRO A 740 -29.39 -28.08 27.13
N ASN A 741 -30.23 -28.77 26.37
CA ASN A 741 -31.66 -28.89 26.64
C ASN A 741 -31.93 -30.32 27.13
N GLY A 742 -31.75 -30.57 28.44
CA GLY A 742 -31.81 -31.91 29.06
C GLY A 742 -30.51 -32.73 28.99
N ASN A 743 -30.59 -34.04 29.25
CA ASN A 743 -29.44 -34.98 29.25
C ASN A 743 -28.91 -35.33 27.85
N ARG A 744 -29.44 -34.73 26.78
CA ARG A 744 -29.08 -35.03 25.39
C ARG A 744 -28.80 -33.74 24.63
N PHE A 745 -27.78 -33.77 23.78
CA PHE A 745 -27.50 -32.67 22.87
C PHE A 745 -28.43 -32.76 21.66
N VAL A 746 -29.19 -31.70 21.39
CA VAL A 746 -30.11 -31.59 20.26
C VAL A 746 -29.55 -30.58 19.28
N TYR A 747 -29.18 -31.02 18.08
CA TYR A 747 -28.88 -30.14 16.95
C TYR A 747 -30.02 -30.26 15.94
N ASN A 748 -30.88 -29.24 15.85
CA ASN A 748 -31.90 -29.21 14.81
C ASN A 748 -31.23 -28.80 13.49
N LYS A 749 -31.32 -29.65 12.47
CA LYS A 749 -30.95 -29.32 11.08
C LYS A 749 -31.59 -27.97 10.70
N PRO A 750 -30.88 -27.07 9.97
CA PRO A 750 -31.52 -25.90 9.39
C PRO A 750 -32.71 -26.38 8.55
N LYS A 751 -33.93 -25.91 8.86
CA LYS A 751 -35.15 -26.34 8.16
C LYS A 751 -34.95 -26.17 6.65
N ALA A 752 -34.90 -27.28 5.91
CA ALA A 752 -35.07 -27.23 4.47
C ALA A 752 -36.47 -26.67 4.19
N LYS A 753 -36.60 -25.76 3.23
CA LYS A 753 -37.90 -25.29 2.74
C LYS A 753 -38.56 -26.39 1.89
N THR A 754 -38.87 -27.52 2.49
CA THR A 754 -39.76 -28.54 1.91
C THR A 754 -41.11 -28.42 2.62
N GLU A 755 -42.18 -28.34 1.84
CA GLU A 755 -43.55 -27.98 2.25
C GLU A 755 -44.26 -29.01 3.15
N ASP A 756 -43.56 -29.95 3.77
CA ASP A 756 -44.17 -30.92 4.68
C ASP A 756 -44.14 -30.44 6.13
N TYR A 757 -45.32 -30.07 6.62
CA TYR A 757 -45.60 -29.55 7.96
C TYR A 757 -45.70 -30.64 9.05
N PHE A 758 -45.30 -31.88 8.77
CA PHE A 758 -45.29 -32.93 9.77
C PHE A 758 -43.95 -32.99 10.50
N TYR A 759 -44.01 -32.68 11.80
CA TYR A 759 -42.94 -32.92 12.76
C TYR A 759 -42.49 -34.37 12.69
N ASP A 760 -41.30 -34.62 12.14
CA ASP A 760 -40.47 -35.71 12.62
C ASP A 760 -39.34 -35.08 13.44
N ASN A 761 -39.45 -35.22 14.77
CA ASN A 761 -38.29 -35.23 15.65
C ASN A 761 -37.51 -36.52 15.34
N ALA A 762 -36.91 -36.61 14.15
CA ALA A 762 -36.06 -37.73 13.81
C ALA A 762 -34.84 -37.66 14.74
N GLU A 763 -34.81 -38.58 15.71
CA GLU A 763 -33.69 -38.87 16.59
C GLU A 763 -32.52 -39.41 15.74
N GLU A 764 -31.89 -38.56 14.91
CA GLU A 764 -30.67 -38.94 14.20
C GLU A 764 -29.49 -38.87 15.19
N PRO A 765 -28.66 -39.93 15.31
CA PRO A 765 -27.48 -39.89 16.14
C PRO A 765 -26.54 -38.77 15.66
N TRP A 766 -25.84 -38.12 16.61
CA TRP A 766 -24.85 -37.07 16.32
C TRP A 766 -23.93 -37.47 15.16
N ASN A 767 -24.14 -36.89 13.96
CA ASN A 767 -23.24 -37.07 12.83
C ASN A 767 -22.17 -35.98 12.88
N LEU A 768 -20.98 -36.37 13.30
CA LEU A 768 -19.83 -35.47 13.43
C LEU A 768 -19.47 -34.75 12.12
N ASN A 769 -19.69 -35.39 10.97
CA ASN A 769 -19.38 -34.80 9.66
C ASN A 769 -20.36 -33.68 9.32
N ASP A 770 -21.64 -33.85 9.65
CA ASP A 770 -22.67 -32.81 9.44
C ASP A 770 -22.45 -31.62 10.37
N VAL A 771 -22.02 -31.86 11.61
CA VAL A 771 -21.64 -30.78 12.55
C VAL A 771 -20.46 -29.99 12.01
N LYS A 772 -19.41 -30.66 11.51
CA LYS A 772 -18.25 -29.98 10.88
C LYS A 772 -18.67 -29.15 9.67
N LEU A 773 -19.51 -29.70 8.81
CA LEU A 773 -19.94 -29.05 7.58
C LEU A 773 -20.82 -27.83 7.87
N ASN A 774 -21.75 -27.94 8.81
CA ASN A 774 -22.63 -26.84 9.19
C ASN A 774 -21.89 -25.75 9.96
N LEU A 775 -20.95 -26.11 10.84
CA LEU A 775 -20.08 -25.13 11.50
C LEU A 775 -19.22 -24.38 10.48
N ALA A 776 -18.63 -25.09 9.51
CA ALA A 776 -17.88 -24.44 8.41
C ALA A 776 -18.77 -23.44 7.66
N ARG A 777 -19.99 -23.86 7.30
CA ARG A 777 -20.97 -23.01 6.61
C ARG A 777 -21.31 -21.76 7.42
N SER A 778 -21.61 -21.93 8.71
CA SER A 778 -21.99 -20.84 9.59
C SER A 778 -20.84 -19.85 9.78
N LEU A 779 -19.65 -20.33 10.12
CA LEU A 779 -18.46 -19.48 10.31
C LEU A 779 -18.10 -18.70 9.04
N THR A 780 -18.21 -19.34 7.87
CA THR A 780 -17.95 -18.66 6.58
C THR A 780 -18.94 -17.51 6.33
N HIS A 781 -20.22 -17.69 6.67
CA HIS A 781 -21.24 -16.63 6.54
C HIS A 781 -21.13 -15.56 7.63
N ILE A 782 -20.72 -15.92 8.86
CA ILE A 782 -20.38 -14.95 9.92
C ILE A 782 -19.21 -14.08 9.48
N MET A 783 -18.12 -14.69 9.00
CA MET A 783 -16.96 -13.98 8.46
C MET A 783 -17.39 -12.98 7.36
N TYR A 784 -18.22 -13.42 6.41
CA TYR A 784 -18.68 -12.54 5.34
C TYR A 784 -19.54 -11.37 5.84
N ASN A 785 -20.48 -11.64 6.74
CA ASN A 785 -21.31 -10.59 7.36
C ASN A 785 -20.47 -9.58 8.14
N GLN A 786 -19.55 -10.05 8.97
CA GLN A 786 -18.67 -9.20 9.75
C GLN A 786 -17.79 -8.35 8.84
N MET A 787 -17.23 -8.94 7.78
CA MET A 787 -16.40 -8.19 6.83
C MET A 787 -17.20 -7.09 6.10
N MET A 788 -18.44 -7.35 5.69
CA MET A 788 -19.31 -6.30 5.13
C MET A 788 -19.56 -5.16 6.12
N LEU A 789 -19.89 -5.48 7.38
CA LEU A 789 -20.13 -4.46 8.41
C LEU A 789 -18.87 -3.64 8.73
N ILE A 790 -17.71 -4.29 8.82
CA ILE A 790 -16.42 -3.62 9.04
C ILE A 790 -16.13 -2.70 7.85
N ILE A 791 -16.28 -3.15 6.61
CA ILE A 791 -16.01 -2.32 5.43
C ILE A 791 -16.98 -1.14 5.35
N VAL A 792 -18.26 -1.31 5.65
CA VAL A 792 -19.21 -0.18 5.74
C VAL A 792 -18.81 0.84 6.79
N LEU A 793 -18.24 0.41 7.92
CA LEU A 793 -17.71 1.31 8.95
C LEU A 793 -16.48 2.09 8.44
N LEU A 794 -15.59 1.43 7.69
CA LEU A 794 -14.32 2.02 7.22
C LEU A 794 -14.45 2.87 5.94
N MET A 795 -15.43 2.60 5.07
CA MET A 795 -15.57 3.27 3.78
C MET A 795 -15.91 4.76 3.90
N ARG A 796 -15.52 5.56 2.89
CA ARG A 796 -16.06 6.91 2.70
C ARG A 796 -17.58 6.87 2.47
N PRO A 797 -18.35 7.87 2.95
CA PRO A 797 -19.81 7.86 2.85
C PRO A 797 -20.38 7.61 1.44
N HIS A 798 -19.78 8.20 0.40
CA HIS A 798 -20.22 8.00 -0.99
C HIS A 798 -19.97 6.57 -1.51
N ASN A 799 -18.96 5.86 -1.01
CA ASN A 799 -18.59 4.52 -1.46
C ASN A 799 -19.37 3.38 -0.78
N VAL A 800 -20.12 3.66 0.30
CA VAL A 800 -20.84 2.63 1.08
C VAL A 800 -21.82 1.79 0.23
N ILE A 801 -22.36 2.34 -0.85
CA ILE A 801 -23.24 1.62 -1.79
C ILE A 801 -22.55 0.46 -2.52
N MET A 802 -21.22 0.43 -2.55
CA MET A 802 -20.44 -0.61 -3.23
C MET A 802 -20.50 -1.95 -2.48
N VAL A 803 -20.65 -1.94 -1.16
CA VAL A 803 -20.71 -3.17 -0.33
C VAL A 803 -21.92 -4.06 -0.67
N PRO A 804 -23.16 -3.56 -0.72
CA PRO A 804 -24.28 -4.38 -1.17
C PRO A 804 -24.20 -4.68 -2.68
N SER A 805 -23.59 -3.80 -3.47
CA SER A 805 -23.43 -3.98 -4.91
C SER A 805 -22.54 -5.18 -5.25
N ILE A 806 -21.38 -5.34 -4.58
CA ILE A 806 -20.49 -6.47 -4.83
C ILE A 806 -21.15 -7.81 -4.49
N TYR A 807 -21.96 -7.87 -3.42
CA TYR A 807 -22.75 -9.06 -3.11
C TYR A 807 -23.70 -9.44 -4.25
N ILE A 808 -24.44 -8.46 -4.78
CA ILE A 808 -25.38 -8.67 -5.89
C ILE A 808 -24.62 -9.11 -7.15
N THR A 809 -23.49 -8.46 -7.47
CA THR A 809 -22.64 -8.83 -8.59
C THR A 809 -22.13 -10.27 -8.47
N CYS A 810 -21.56 -10.66 -7.34
CA CYS A 810 -21.07 -12.02 -7.12
C CYS A 810 -22.21 -13.05 -7.20
N LEU A 811 -23.35 -12.78 -6.56
CA LEU A 811 -24.50 -13.68 -6.54
C LEU A 811 -25.08 -13.93 -7.93
N LEU A 812 -25.29 -12.87 -8.72
CA LEU A 812 -25.86 -13.00 -10.06
C LEU A 812 -24.85 -13.62 -11.03
N THR A 813 -23.57 -13.23 -10.93
CA THR A 813 -22.51 -13.78 -11.79
C THR A 813 -22.32 -15.28 -11.55
N ALA A 814 -22.30 -15.71 -10.29
CA ALA A 814 -22.20 -17.13 -9.94
C ALA A 814 -23.33 -17.97 -10.55
N LYS A 815 -24.56 -17.44 -10.58
CA LYS A 815 -25.70 -18.12 -11.20
C LYS A 815 -25.60 -18.21 -12.73
N CYS A 816 -25.12 -17.15 -13.37
CA CYS A 816 -25.03 -17.09 -14.83
C CYS A 816 -23.83 -17.86 -15.39
N LEU A 817 -22.79 -18.11 -14.58
CA LEU A 817 -21.59 -18.85 -14.98
C LEU A 817 -21.70 -20.38 -14.79
N ASP A 818 -22.75 -20.87 -14.14
CA ASP A 818 -22.95 -22.31 -13.93
C ASP A 818 -22.98 -23.07 -15.26
N HIS A 819 -22.04 -24.00 -15.47
CA HIS A 819 -21.96 -24.77 -16.70
C HIS A 819 -23.22 -25.59 -16.97
N LYS A 820 -24.01 -25.96 -15.95
CA LYS A 820 -25.30 -26.64 -16.17
C LYS A 820 -26.31 -25.74 -16.86
N LEU A 821 -26.31 -24.44 -16.55
CA LEU A 821 -27.15 -23.46 -17.24
C LEU A 821 -26.70 -23.30 -18.70
N LEU A 822 -25.39 -23.32 -18.89
CA LEU A 822 -24.69 -22.83 -20.06
C LEU A 822 -24.42 -23.92 -21.12
N ASP A 823 -24.13 -25.17 -20.73
CA ASP A 823 -23.86 -26.33 -21.58
C ASP A 823 -24.23 -27.65 -20.87
N SER A 824 -25.47 -28.14 -21.06
CA SER A 824 -25.94 -29.40 -20.48
C SER A 824 -25.74 -30.56 -21.46
N ARG A 825 -24.54 -31.15 -21.51
CA ARG A 825 -24.38 -32.47 -22.15
C ARG A 825 -24.55 -33.55 -21.07
N PRO A 826 -25.49 -34.50 -21.21
CA PRO A 826 -25.69 -35.55 -20.21
C PRO A 826 -24.40 -36.36 -19.98
N GLY A 827 -24.04 -36.55 -18.70
CA GLY A 827 -22.89 -37.35 -18.27
C GLY A 827 -21.56 -36.62 -18.06
N ARG A 828 -21.47 -35.30 -18.30
CA ARG A 828 -20.25 -34.52 -18.00
C ARG A 828 -20.17 -34.09 -16.54
N ASN A 829 -18.99 -34.25 -15.92
CA ASN A 829 -18.71 -33.75 -14.57
C ASN A 829 -17.98 -32.39 -14.66
N THR A 830 -18.74 -31.30 -14.67
CA THR A 830 -18.21 -29.94 -14.87
C THR A 830 -17.66 -29.27 -13.61
N GLU A 831 -17.75 -29.92 -12.45
CA GLU A 831 -17.45 -29.31 -11.13
C GLU A 831 -16.06 -28.64 -11.07
N GLY A 832 -15.06 -29.23 -11.74
CA GLY A 832 -13.72 -28.65 -11.83
C GLY A 832 -13.66 -27.36 -12.69
N ALA A 833 -14.35 -27.35 -13.83
CA ALA A 833 -14.45 -26.19 -14.72
C ALA A 833 -15.29 -25.07 -14.08
N ASP A 834 -16.41 -25.43 -13.45
CA ASP A 834 -17.26 -24.52 -12.67
C ASP A 834 -16.46 -23.82 -11.56
N THR A 835 -15.65 -24.59 -10.81
CA THR A 835 -14.81 -24.01 -9.74
C THR A 835 -13.76 -23.05 -10.32
N LEU A 836 -13.17 -23.38 -11.47
CA LEU A 836 -12.17 -22.54 -12.13
C LEU A 836 -12.77 -21.21 -12.61
N SER A 837 -13.86 -21.26 -13.38
CA SER A 837 -14.54 -20.09 -13.93
C SER A 837 -15.07 -19.18 -12.82
N LEU A 838 -15.70 -19.78 -11.80
CA LEU A 838 -16.24 -19.05 -10.66
C LEU A 838 -15.14 -18.34 -9.88
N THR A 839 -14.00 -19.00 -9.64
CA THR A 839 -12.87 -18.40 -8.91
C THR A 839 -12.28 -17.22 -9.69
N LEU A 840 -12.01 -17.39 -10.99
CA LEU A 840 -11.46 -16.31 -11.83
C LEU A 840 -12.43 -15.12 -11.93
N ALA A 841 -13.73 -15.38 -12.09
CA ALA A 841 -14.73 -14.33 -12.12
C ALA A 841 -14.79 -13.53 -10.81
N HIS A 842 -14.68 -14.18 -9.64
CA HIS A 842 -14.62 -13.48 -8.35
C HIS A 842 -13.33 -12.65 -8.22
N ILE A 843 -12.19 -13.12 -8.73
CA ILE A 843 -10.95 -12.32 -8.78
C ILE A 843 -11.17 -11.05 -9.61
N TRP A 844 -11.81 -11.18 -10.79
CA TRP A 844 -12.10 -10.04 -11.67
C TRP A 844 -13.07 -9.05 -11.02
N ILE A 845 -14.14 -9.54 -10.37
CA ILE A 845 -15.07 -8.69 -9.61
C ILE A 845 -14.31 -7.93 -8.53
N GLY A 846 -13.43 -8.61 -7.80
CA GLY A 846 -12.59 -7.98 -6.78
C GLY A 846 -11.74 -6.84 -7.33
N ALA A 847 -11.05 -7.08 -8.46
CA ALA A 847 -10.23 -6.07 -9.12
C ALA A 847 -11.07 -4.88 -9.62
N VAL A 848 -12.23 -5.11 -10.22
CA VAL A 848 -13.10 -4.02 -10.70
C VAL A 848 -13.60 -3.16 -9.54
N PHE A 849 -14.02 -3.76 -8.44
CA PHE A 849 -14.47 -3.02 -7.26
C PHE A 849 -13.34 -2.30 -6.54
N TYR A 850 -12.10 -2.81 -6.62
CA TYR A 850 -10.91 -2.08 -6.15
C TYR A 850 -10.80 -0.72 -6.85
N PHE A 851 -10.97 -0.68 -8.17
CA PHE A 851 -10.92 0.57 -8.93
C PHE A 851 -12.19 1.41 -8.83
N TYR A 852 -13.38 0.82 -8.75
CA TYR A 852 -14.61 1.61 -8.51
C TYR A 852 -14.55 2.43 -7.23
N GLN A 853 -13.88 1.92 -6.19
CA GLN A 853 -13.68 2.63 -4.93
C GLN A 853 -12.80 3.89 -5.05
N GLY A 854 -12.08 4.07 -6.17
CA GLY A 854 -11.14 5.17 -6.38
C GLY A 854 -9.68 4.82 -6.14
N ASN A 855 -9.36 3.56 -5.81
CA ASN A 855 -7.96 3.14 -5.66
C ASN A 855 -7.25 3.12 -7.02
N SER A 856 -5.95 3.38 -7.02
CA SER A 856 -5.08 3.23 -8.20
C SER A 856 -3.75 2.57 -7.81
N ASN A 857 -2.80 2.54 -8.73
CA ASN A 857 -1.42 2.11 -8.44
C ASN A 857 -0.54 3.26 -7.90
N SER A 858 -1.12 4.41 -7.57
CA SER A 858 -0.42 5.54 -6.94
C SER A 858 -0.59 5.51 -5.42
N LEU A 859 0.48 5.82 -4.68
CA LEU A 859 0.43 5.98 -3.22
C LEU A 859 -0.53 7.10 -2.79
N ALA A 860 -0.77 8.09 -3.66
CA ALA A 860 -1.71 9.18 -3.42
C ALA A 860 -3.17 8.72 -3.31
N SER A 861 -3.50 7.54 -3.83
CA SER A 861 -4.88 7.00 -3.77
C SER A 861 -5.19 6.27 -2.46
N VAL A 862 -4.20 6.08 -1.58
CA VAL A 862 -4.42 5.39 -0.30
C VAL A 862 -5.17 6.30 0.66
N ASP A 863 -6.38 5.89 1.06
CA ASP A 863 -7.17 6.63 2.03
C ASP A 863 -6.67 6.43 3.48
N LEU A 864 -5.81 7.34 3.93
CA LEU A 864 -5.24 7.33 5.29
C LEU A 864 -6.33 7.44 6.36
N GLY A 865 -7.40 8.20 6.10
CA GLY A 865 -8.49 8.43 7.07
C GLY A 865 -9.17 7.14 7.54
N SER A 866 -9.25 6.14 6.66
CA SER A 866 -9.84 4.83 6.97
C SER A 866 -9.08 4.07 8.08
N GLY A 867 -7.78 4.30 8.24
CA GLY A 867 -6.97 3.69 9.30
C GLY A 867 -7.34 4.16 10.71
N TYR A 868 -7.84 5.39 10.80
CA TYR A 868 -8.03 6.13 12.05
C TYR A 868 -9.44 6.04 12.63
N VAL A 869 -10.37 5.36 11.95
CA VAL A 869 -11.75 5.19 12.40
C VAL A 869 -11.83 4.63 13.83
N GLY A 870 -12.27 5.47 14.78
CA GLY A 870 -12.42 5.09 16.19
C GLY A 870 -11.09 4.78 16.91
N LEU A 871 -10.05 5.59 16.70
CA LEU A 871 -8.83 5.59 17.51
C LEU A 871 -8.60 6.97 18.13
N SER A 872 -8.17 7.00 19.38
CA SER A 872 -7.63 8.17 20.08
C SER A 872 -6.12 8.34 19.87
N GLU A 873 -5.40 7.25 19.64
CA GLU A 873 -3.93 7.23 19.53
C GLU A 873 -3.43 6.42 18.34
N TYR A 874 -2.27 6.82 17.81
CA TYR A 874 -1.60 6.12 16.72
C TYR A 874 -1.12 4.73 17.15
N SER A 875 -1.53 3.74 16.37
CA SER A 875 -1.08 2.36 16.51
C SER A 875 -0.76 1.80 15.13
N PRO A 876 0.52 1.62 14.77
CA PRO A 876 0.93 1.24 13.42
C PRO A 876 0.18 0.01 12.89
N VAL A 877 0.05 -1.02 13.72
CA VAL A 877 -0.58 -2.30 13.34
C VAL A 877 -2.08 -2.13 13.10
N ARG A 878 -2.80 -1.41 13.97
CA ARG A 878 -4.25 -1.21 13.82
C ARG A 878 -4.57 -0.35 12.60
N VAL A 879 -3.81 0.72 12.41
CA VAL A 879 -3.95 1.64 11.27
C VAL A 879 -3.67 0.90 9.96
N ALA A 880 -2.53 0.22 9.85
CA ALA A 880 -2.18 -0.53 8.63
C ALA A 880 -3.20 -1.64 8.29
N ALA A 881 -3.68 -2.38 9.29
CA ALA A 881 -4.68 -3.43 9.08
C ALA A 881 -6.00 -2.86 8.54
N ARG A 882 -6.48 -1.74 9.07
CA ARG A 882 -7.71 -1.08 8.64
C ARG A 882 -7.58 -0.42 7.28
N MET A 883 -6.49 0.29 7.03
CA MET A 883 -6.18 0.88 5.73
C MET A 883 -6.11 -0.20 4.65
N GLY A 884 -5.40 -1.31 4.91
CA GLY A 884 -5.30 -2.39 3.95
C GLY A 884 -6.64 -3.12 3.74
N LEU A 885 -7.44 -3.33 4.79
CA LEU A 885 -8.79 -3.88 4.63
C LEU A 885 -9.72 -2.95 3.86
N HIS A 886 -9.59 -1.63 4.05
CA HIS A 886 -10.30 -0.62 3.26
C HIS A 886 -9.84 -0.63 1.80
N ALA A 887 -8.54 -0.57 1.53
CA ALA A 887 -7.98 -0.56 0.18
C ALA A 887 -8.36 -1.83 -0.61
N TYR A 888 -8.26 -3.01 0.01
CA TYR A 888 -8.58 -4.30 -0.61
C TYR A 888 -10.00 -4.79 -0.29
N ALA A 889 -10.93 -3.90 0.04
CA ALA A 889 -12.31 -4.24 0.39
C ALA A 889 -13.02 -5.04 -0.71
N GLY A 890 -12.90 -4.62 -1.98
CA GLY A 890 -13.47 -5.31 -3.14
C GLY A 890 -12.97 -6.77 -3.26
N PRO A 891 -11.64 -6.99 -3.41
CA PRO A 891 -11.06 -8.34 -3.43
C PRO A 891 -11.43 -9.19 -2.20
N ALA A 892 -11.42 -8.61 -1.00
CA ALA A 892 -11.76 -9.32 0.23
C ALA A 892 -13.23 -9.78 0.23
N LEU A 893 -14.18 -8.90 -0.07
CA LEU A 893 -15.61 -9.21 -0.13
C LEU A 893 -15.94 -10.24 -1.21
N SER A 894 -15.36 -10.08 -2.41
CA SER A 894 -15.54 -11.05 -3.50
C SER A 894 -14.99 -12.43 -3.11
N GLY A 895 -13.78 -12.48 -2.54
CA GLY A 895 -13.16 -13.71 -2.07
C GLY A 895 -13.98 -14.41 -0.99
N ALA A 896 -14.48 -13.69 0.02
CA ALA A 896 -15.31 -14.28 1.07
C ALA A 896 -16.67 -14.79 0.53
N HIS A 897 -17.27 -14.08 -0.43
CA HIS A 897 -18.49 -14.56 -1.08
C HIS A 897 -18.24 -15.87 -1.87
N LEU A 898 -17.08 -16.01 -2.53
CA LEU A 898 -16.69 -17.25 -3.21
C LEU A 898 -16.72 -18.45 -2.26
N PHE A 899 -16.14 -18.32 -1.06
CA PHE A 899 -16.16 -19.39 -0.05
C PHE A 899 -17.57 -19.65 0.52
N CYS A 900 -18.44 -18.64 0.61
CA CYS A 900 -19.85 -18.83 0.95
C CYS A 900 -20.63 -19.62 -0.12
N SER A 901 -20.19 -19.55 -1.38
CA SER A 901 -20.87 -20.14 -2.54
C SER A 901 -20.44 -21.58 -2.85
N LEU A 902 -19.48 -22.13 -2.11
CA LEU A 902 -18.98 -23.49 -2.31
C LEU A 902 -20.05 -24.56 -1.98
N PRO A 903 -19.98 -25.75 -2.59
CA PRO A 903 -20.96 -26.80 -2.34
C PRO A 903 -20.84 -27.38 -0.91
N TYR A 904 -21.91 -27.25 -0.12
CA TYR A 904 -22.04 -27.81 1.23
C TYR A 904 -22.86 -29.12 1.25
N THR A 905 -22.55 -30.07 0.37
CA THR A 905 -23.28 -31.36 0.30
C THR A 905 -22.70 -32.42 1.25
N ASP A 906 -21.38 -32.54 1.29
CA ASP A 906 -20.63 -33.42 2.19
C ASP A 906 -19.31 -32.76 2.53
N ILE A 907 -18.75 -33.09 3.71
CA ILE A 907 -17.50 -32.51 4.21
C ILE A 907 -16.31 -32.79 3.29
N ASN A 908 -16.28 -33.92 2.56
CA ASN A 908 -15.18 -34.22 1.65
C ASN A 908 -15.25 -33.37 0.38
N ARG A 909 -16.45 -33.22 -0.20
CA ARG A 909 -16.67 -32.35 -1.37
C ARG A 909 -16.39 -30.88 -1.03
N TYR A 910 -16.87 -30.41 0.13
CA TYR A 910 -16.57 -29.06 0.60
C TYR A 910 -15.05 -28.83 0.70
N ARG A 911 -14.32 -29.72 1.38
CA ARG A 911 -12.85 -29.61 1.51
C ARG A 911 -12.12 -29.67 0.17
N GLN A 912 -12.61 -30.46 -0.78
CA GLN A 912 -12.05 -30.52 -2.12
C GLN A 912 -12.27 -29.23 -2.90
N ALA A 913 -13.46 -28.62 -2.77
CA ALA A 913 -13.74 -27.30 -3.35
C ALA A 913 -12.84 -26.22 -2.73
N VAL A 914 -12.71 -26.19 -1.39
CA VAL A 914 -11.78 -25.28 -0.69
C VAL A 914 -10.36 -25.44 -1.21
N TRP A 915 -9.87 -26.68 -1.36
CA TRP A 915 -8.52 -26.94 -1.85
C TRP A 915 -8.32 -26.45 -3.29
N ARG A 916 -9.27 -26.72 -4.20
CA ARG A 916 -9.23 -26.23 -5.60
C ARG A 916 -9.18 -24.71 -5.65
N VAL A 917 -10.08 -24.03 -4.95
CA VAL A 917 -10.16 -22.56 -4.90
C VAL A 917 -8.87 -21.96 -4.34
N THR A 918 -8.37 -22.51 -3.23
CA THR A 918 -7.12 -22.06 -2.59
C THR A 918 -5.94 -22.15 -3.57
N ASN A 919 -5.82 -23.27 -4.32
CA ASN A 919 -4.76 -23.44 -5.30
C ASN A 919 -4.89 -22.46 -6.48
N ILE A 920 -6.10 -22.24 -7.00
CA ILE A 920 -6.35 -21.32 -8.13
C ILE A 920 -6.03 -19.87 -7.71
N MET A 921 -6.48 -19.44 -6.53
CA MET A 921 -6.18 -18.09 -6.02
C MET A 921 -4.68 -17.90 -5.79
N ALA A 922 -4.01 -18.88 -5.18
CA ALA A 922 -2.56 -18.85 -5.00
C ALA A 922 -1.81 -18.81 -6.34
N LEU A 923 -2.23 -19.63 -7.31
CA LEU A 923 -1.64 -19.69 -8.65
C LEU A 923 -1.77 -18.34 -9.37
N GLN A 924 -2.97 -17.74 -9.38
CA GLN A 924 -3.19 -16.45 -10.02
C GLN A 924 -2.32 -15.35 -9.39
N ARG A 925 -2.25 -15.30 -8.05
CA ARG A 925 -1.46 -14.30 -7.32
C ARG A 925 0.03 -14.44 -7.62
N VAL A 926 0.57 -15.66 -7.52
CA VAL A 926 2.01 -15.92 -7.79
C VAL A 926 2.34 -15.69 -9.26
N TYR A 927 1.47 -16.09 -10.18
CA TYR A 927 1.66 -15.83 -11.62
C TYR A 927 1.82 -14.34 -11.91
N GLN A 928 0.91 -13.51 -11.40
CA GLN A 928 0.98 -12.06 -11.58
C GLN A 928 2.28 -11.48 -11.02
N VAL A 929 2.66 -11.88 -9.80
CA VAL A 929 3.92 -11.43 -9.16
C VAL A 929 5.14 -11.84 -9.97
N VAL A 930 5.22 -13.08 -10.46
CA VAL A 930 6.37 -13.56 -11.24
C VAL A 930 6.55 -12.72 -12.50
N ILE A 931 5.48 -12.54 -13.28
CA ILE A 931 5.53 -11.77 -14.52
C ILE A 931 5.91 -10.32 -14.22
N TYR A 932 5.30 -9.72 -13.19
CA TYR A 932 5.57 -8.33 -12.84
C TYR A 932 7.02 -8.12 -12.35
N CYS A 933 7.56 -9.02 -11.53
CA CYS A 933 8.96 -8.98 -11.10
C CYS A 933 9.93 -9.08 -12.28
N VAL A 934 9.64 -9.93 -13.29
CA VAL A 934 10.45 -10.01 -14.52
C VAL A 934 10.40 -8.68 -15.27
N ILE A 935 9.22 -8.09 -15.43
CA ILE A 935 9.04 -6.79 -16.09
C ILE A 935 9.80 -5.70 -15.33
N ALA A 936 9.70 -5.66 -14.00
CA ALA A 936 10.40 -4.69 -13.16
C ALA A 936 11.93 -4.81 -13.29
N ILE A 937 12.49 -6.02 -13.41
CA ILE A 937 13.93 -6.20 -13.70
C ILE A 937 14.29 -5.65 -15.09
N ILE A 938 13.48 -5.94 -16.12
CA ILE A 938 13.72 -5.47 -17.49
C ILE A 938 13.71 -3.94 -17.53
N PHE A 939 12.75 -3.31 -16.84
CA PHE A 939 12.57 -1.85 -16.81
C PHE A 939 13.21 -1.15 -15.61
N ARG A 940 14.17 -1.78 -14.92
CA ARG A 940 14.81 -1.19 -13.72
C ARG A 940 15.55 0.13 -13.98
N HIS A 941 16.01 0.36 -15.21
CA HIS A 941 16.64 1.62 -15.63
C HIS A 941 15.69 2.53 -16.42
N HIS A 942 14.38 2.22 -16.43
CA HIS A 942 13.37 3.02 -17.10
C HIS A 942 13.11 4.31 -16.31
N LEU A 943 12.83 5.41 -17.02
CA LEU A 943 12.56 6.74 -16.44
C LEU A 943 11.45 6.71 -15.36
N PHE A 944 10.47 5.82 -15.52
CA PHE A 944 9.34 5.66 -14.60
C PHE A 944 9.49 4.53 -13.56
N VAL A 945 10.71 4.00 -13.34
CA VAL A 945 10.94 2.92 -12.37
C VAL A 945 10.45 3.27 -10.96
N TRP A 946 10.68 4.53 -10.55
CA TRP A 946 10.30 5.01 -9.22
C TRP A 946 8.85 5.53 -9.17
N SER A 947 8.34 6.12 -10.25
CA SER A 947 7.00 6.73 -10.27
C SER A 947 5.86 5.75 -10.57
N VAL A 948 6.13 4.69 -11.35
CA VAL A 948 5.10 3.75 -11.84
C VAL A 948 5.38 2.32 -11.39
N PHE A 949 6.60 1.81 -11.61
CA PHE A 949 6.88 0.41 -11.32
C PHE A 949 6.99 0.13 -9.82
N SER A 950 7.68 1.00 -9.08
CA SER A 950 7.90 0.84 -7.64
C SER A 950 6.59 0.86 -6.82
N PRO A 951 5.66 1.82 -7.01
CA PRO A 951 4.37 1.79 -6.33
C PRO A 951 3.56 0.52 -6.62
N LYS A 952 3.44 0.13 -7.89
CA LYS A 952 2.74 -1.10 -8.29
C LYS A 952 3.33 -2.34 -7.64
N LEU A 953 4.67 -2.43 -7.54
CA LEU A 953 5.36 -3.51 -6.85
C LEU A 953 5.00 -3.58 -5.36
N LEU A 954 4.92 -2.42 -4.69
CA LEU A 954 4.47 -2.33 -3.29
C LEU A 954 3.00 -2.74 -3.13
N TYR A 955 2.11 -2.29 -4.02
CA TYR A 955 0.72 -2.75 -4.05
C TYR A 955 0.63 -4.27 -4.27
N ASP A 956 1.47 -4.84 -5.13
CA ASP A 956 1.51 -6.28 -5.35
C ASP A 956 2.06 -7.05 -4.13
N PHE A 957 3.00 -6.46 -3.39
CA PHE A 957 3.47 -7.02 -2.13
C PHE A 957 2.37 -7.04 -1.07
N VAL A 958 1.70 -5.90 -0.83
CA VAL A 958 0.61 -5.78 0.14
C VAL A 958 -0.56 -6.69 -0.26
N ALA A 959 -0.95 -6.73 -1.53
CA ALA A 959 -1.97 -7.65 -2.02
C ALA A 959 -1.61 -9.12 -1.75
N THR A 960 -0.33 -9.48 -1.80
CA THR A 960 0.14 -10.84 -1.48
C THR A 960 0.03 -11.13 0.01
N ILE A 961 0.34 -10.16 0.89
CA ILE A 961 0.10 -10.28 2.35
C ILE A 961 -1.39 -10.55 2.62
N PHE A 962 -2.28 -9.73 2.05
CA PHE A 962 -3.72 -9.91 2.22
C PHE A 962 -4.23 -11.24 1.63
N SER A 963 -3.64 -11.71 0.53
CA SER A 963 -3.96 -13.02 -0.04
C SER A 963 -3.56 -14.18 0.89
N VAL A 964 -2.37 -14.09 1.49
CA VAL A 964 -1.90 -15.06 2.50
C VAL A 964 -2.84 -15.03 3.72
N GLN A 965 -3.14 -13.85 4.26
CA GLN A 965 -4.03 -13.68 5.41
C GLN A 965 -5.45 -14.22 5.14
N ALA A 966 -6.01 -13.94 3.95
CA ALA A 966 -7.33 -14.42 3.57
C ALA A 966 -7.38 -15.96 3.51
N LEU A 967 -6.40 -16.60 2.89
CA LEU A 967 -6.35 -18.05 2.80
C LEU A 967 -6.01 -18.71 4.16
N LEU A 968 -5.21 -18.07 5.01
CA LEU A 968 -5.01 -18.48 6.40
C LEU A 968 -6.32 -18.45 7.20
N THR A 969 -7.14 -17.42 7.04
CA THR A 969 -8.45 -17.31 7.70
C THR A 969 -9.35 -18.49 7.33
N ILE A 970 -9.36 -18.90 6.05
CA ILE A 970 -10.11 -20.10 5.62
C ILE A 970 -9.51 -21.38 6.23
N ALA A 971 -8.18 -21.46 6.35
CA ALA A 971 -7.52 -22.58 7.02
C ALA A 971 -7.87 -22.66 8.51
N GLU A 972 -7.96 -21.52 9.19
CA GLU A 972 -8.40 -21.40 10.58
C GLU A 972 -9.85 -21.83 10.75
N ILE A 973 -10.77 -21.42 9.87
CA ILE A 973 -12.17 -21.88 9.90
C ILE A 973 -12.22 -23.40 9.80
N VAL A 974 -11.52 -23.99 8.82
CA VAL A 974 -11.49 -25.45 8.66
C VAL A 974 -10.87 -26.11 9.90
N CYS A 975 -9.77 -25.59 10.44
CA CYS A 975 -9.14 -26.09 11.67
C CYS A 975 -10.08 -26.03 12.87
N LEU A 976 -10.80 -24.93 13.05
CA LEU A 976 -11.76 -24.73 14.12
C LEU A 976 -12.89 -25.77 14.06
N THR A 977 -13.34 -26.18 12.86
CA THR A 977 -14.32 -27.28 12.77
C THR A 977 -13.79 -28.60 13.32
N HIS A 978 -12.48 -28.87 13.18
CA HIS A 978 -11.86 -30.07 13.75
C HIS A 978 -11.73 -29.96 15.27
N VAL A 979 -11.27 -28.81 15.77
CA VAL A 979 -11.10 -28.55 17.20
C VAL A 979 -12.44 -28.60 17.92
N VAL A 980 -13.45 -27.88 17.45
CA VAL A 980 -14.80 -27.87 18.05
C VAL A 980 -15.42 -29.26 18.04
N SER A 981 -15.24 -30.00 16.94
CA SER A 981 -15.67 -31.39 16.84
C SER A 981 -14.97 -32.30 17.86
N TRP A 982 -13.68 -32.09 18.14
CA TRP A 982 -12.93 -32.86 19.14
C TRP A 982 -13.37 -32.51 20.57
N ILE A 983 -13.50 -31.21 20.87
CA ILE A 983 -13.98 -30.73 22.18
C ILE A 983 -15.40 -31.26 22.44
N SER A 984 -16.29 -31.13 21.47
CA SER A 984 -17.67 -31.62 21.58
C SER A 984 -17.70 -33.12 21.91
N ARG A 985 -16.91 -33.95 21.22
CA ARG A 985 -16.76 -35.38 21.53
C ARG A 985 -16.34 -35.62 22.99
N CYS A 986 -15.37 -34.86 23.49
CA CYS A 986 -14.91 -35.00 24.88
C CYS A 986 -16.01 -34.65 25.90
N ILE A 987 -16.81 -33.62 25.61
CA ILE A 987 -17.90 -33.17 26.47
C ILE A 987 -19.09 -34.15 26.44
N THR A 988 -19.46 -34.65 25.26
CA THR A 988 -20.59 -35.61 25.13
C THR A 988 -20.24 -36.98 25.70
N TYR A 989 -19.02 -37.48 25.52
CA TYR A 989 -18.62 -38.79 26.06
C TYR A 989 -18.64 -38.82 27.60
N ARG A 990 -18.30 -37.70 28.25
CA ARG A 990 -18.41 -37.53 29.72
C ARG A 990 -19.85 -37.46 30.26
N ARG A 991 -20.87 -37.28 29.42
CA ARG A 991 -22.28 -37.22 29.84
C ARG A 991 -23.05 -38.52 29.58
N VAL A 992 -22.48 -39.45 28.80
CA VAL A 992 -23.09 -40.74 28.43
C VAL A 992 -22.48 -41.91 29.23
N THR A 993 -21.37 -41.66 29.92
CA THR A 993 -20.80 -42.51 31.00
C THR A 993 -21.19 -41.92 32.34
#